data_AF-A0A838IIR9-F1
#
_entry.id   AF-A0A838IIR9-F1
#
_cell.length_a   1.000
_cell.length_b   1.000
_cell.length_c   1.000
_cell.angle_alpha   90.00
_cell.angle_beta   90.00
_cell.angle_gamma   90.00
#
_symmetry.space_group_name_H-M   'P 1'
#
loop_
_entity.id
_entity.type
_entity.pdbx_description
1 polymer ?
#
loop_
_entity_poly.entity_id
_entity_poly.type
_entity_poly.pdbx_seq_one_letter_code
_entity_poly.pdbx_strand_id
1 'polypeptide(L)'
;MAWRVGVVAALLTTLVAGHAWALECTPVATIGGVRCEVDDVEDERFGQAVWSLVHASLYDDEQAFAAGKIGAAPVGPVVLAGRTFYAVHAGLLEIDPSAGQIVGRVRFPATISALNVVEGDASSLMVTLRHENYSLPDADRELVVRHHLDARGPGQLRWGGRPAETFSVWRDASFRAQTPDSKALAEDYLQMLAELERADTTNPFFAFLAGEQYQRAQLEEEAFAAFERAANTPRASFSDLYMLSVKLEGAGARAAAHVAFERGFAAMEADGIRPERLLSLIAYAVTFFGIREVIEQAVERGDVAHVDLLVSRVQRVFPFVEGGPHAWRALADWMQEQGRADLAQKWRAHAAQAESGAFFEMSTKAAQVDRFLNAIAGLSLALILIALIVGMRGGVARRRLREAQPEAGGRWWMPVLKLREVLAPILVLAILTPLPFLASTHVAAIGVIAAMPTGVFEDGLASPEVELWLDKLTASEARDALATIAHNEREALVSGVALADKPPINALLIDAINAHSYSHRLDRFTSGSYVSLFSQVALDDTSVVSALDTNPLYALTGLFHVALLILLGGLIGNFLPRVAGVVQLALPGAPAIFAPLGGLILAAFLSAALALLGFDFILQNIATPGFARYFGLEAIANAPLDHDRTWAYATIVATLLIHAAGVLVERRR
;
A
#
# COMPACT_ATOMS: atom_id res chain seq x y z
N MET A 1 -74.31 21.75 -36.26
CA MET A 1 -74.21 21.87 -34.79
C MET A 1 -73.17 20.94 -34.16
N ALA A 2 -72.78 19.82 -34.78
CA ALA A 2 -71.77 18.89 -34.24
C ALA A 2 -70.29 19.36 -34.31
N TRP A 3 -69.97 20.38 -35.10
CA TRP A 3 -68.59 20.85 -35.28
C TRP A 3 -68.12 21.90 -34.26
N ARG A 4 -69.03 22.47 -33.45
CA ARG A 4 -68.69 23.48 -32.43
C ARG A 4 -68.43 22.90 -31.03
N VAL A 5 -68.72 21.62 -30.80
CA VAL A 5 -68.50 20.95 -29.51
C VAL A 5 -67.09 20.38 -29.39
N GLY A 6 -66.46 19.97 -30.49
CA GLY A 6 -65.09 19.43 -30.49
C GLY A 6 -63.97 20.46 -30.22
N VAL A 7 -64.17 21.72 -30.63
CA VAL A 7 -63.16 22.79 -30.44
C VAL A 7 -63.14 23.30 -29.00
N VAL A 8 -64.29 23.28 -28.30
CA VAL A 8 -64.38 23.68 -26.88
C VAL A 8 -63.82 22.60 -25.97
N ALA A 9 -63.99 21.31 -26.31
CA ALA A 9 -63.36 20.21 -25.57
C ALA A 9 -61.84 20.21 -25.73
N ALA A 10 -61.30 20.50 -26.92
CA ALA A 10 -59.85 20.59 -27.16
C ALA A 10 -59.20 21.83 -26.52
N LEU A 11 -59.92 22.95 -26.43
CA LEU A 11 -59.48 24.15 -25.69
C LEU A 11 -59.58 23.97 -24.17
N LEU A 12 -60.55 23.20 -23.68
CA LEU A 12 -60.64 22.85 -22.26
C LEU A 12 -59.59 21.81 -21.84
N THR A 13 -59.19 20.85 -22.67
CA THR A 13 -58.05 19.97 -22.34
C THR A 13 -56.70 20.66 -22.46
N THR A 14 -56.57 21.76 -23.22
CA THR A 14 -55.35 22.60 -23.23
C THR A 14 -55.34 23.69 -22.14
N LEU A 15 -56.50 24.08 -21.59
CA LEU A 15 -56.59 24.97 -20.42
C LEU A 15 -56.64 24.21 -19.07
N VAL A 16 -56.98 22.92 -19.09
CA VAL A 16 -56.97 21.99 -17.93
C VAL A 16 -55.76 21.04 -17.98
N ALA A 17 -54.91 21.12 -19.00
CA ALA A 17 -53.47 20.92 -18.83
C ALA A 17 -53.01 22.04 -17.91
N GLY A 18 -53.35 21.89 -16.63
CA GLY A 18 -53.17 22.89 -15.61
C GLY A 18 -51.73 23.30 -15.65
N HIS A 19 -51.50 24.57 -15.34
CA HIS A 19 -50.29 24.90 -14.62
C HIS A 19 -50.29 23.96 -13.42
N ALA A 20 -49.67 22.79 -13.54
CA ALA A 20 -49.10 22.12 -12.40
C ALA A 20 -48.10 23.17 -11.94
N TRP A 21 -48.54 23.99 -10.98
CA TRP A 21 -47.66 24.80 -10.19
C TRP A 21 -46.64 23.79 -9.69
N ALA A 22 -45.47 23.76 -10.34
CA ALA A 22 -44.34 23.02 -9.83
C ALA A 22 -44.21 23.58 -8.43
N LEU A 23 -44.57 22.78 -7.43
CA LEU A 23 -44.51 23.20 -6.04
C LEU A 23 -43.09 23.70 -5.85
N GLU A 24 -42.94 25.01 -5.66
CA GLU A 24 -41.65 25.61 -5.36
C GLU A 24 -41.27 25.03 -4.01
N CYS A 25 -40.39 24.04 -4.05
CA CYS A 25 -39.88 23.38 -2.87
C CYS A 25 -38.40 23.69 -2.78
N THR A 26 -37.95 24.05 -1.59
CA THR A 26 -36.54 24.32 -1.34
C THR A 26 -35.89 23.07 -0.76
N PRO A 27 -34.82 22.56 -1.39
CA PRO A 27 -34.01 21.51 -0.79
C PRO A 27 -33.36 22.02 0.50
N VAL A 28 -33.49 21.27 1.58
CA VAL A 28 -32.90 21.55 2.89
C VAL A 28 -32.10 20.35 3.35
N ALA A 29 -30.88 20.59 3.83
CA ALA A 29 -30.07 19.56 4.46
C ALA A 29 -30.70 19.12 5.80
N THR A 30 -30.73 17.82 6.02
CA THR A 30 -31.26 17.19 7.22
C THR A 30 -30.27 16.15 7.75
N ILE A 31 -30.47 15.70 8.98
CA ILE A 31 -29.64 14.63 9.55
C ILE A 31 -29.75 13.41 8.64
N GLY A 32 -28.61 13.00 8.05
CA GLY A 32 -28.51 11.85 7.17
C GLY A 32 -29.05 12.05 5.75
N GLY A 33 -29.36 13.25 5.29
CA GLY A 33 -29.87 13.43 3.92
C GLY A 33 -30.31 14.83 3.51
N VAL A 34 -30.98 14.94 2.37
CA VAL A 34 -31.61 16.17 1.87
C VAL A 34 -33.09 15.91 1.63
N ARG A 35 -33.95 16.86 1.99
CA ARG A 35 -35.39 16.80 1.68
C ARG A 35 -35.85 18.09 1.02
N CYS A 36 -36.90 18.04 0.22
CA CYS A 36 -37.59 19.25 -0.23
C CYS A 36 -38.69 19.61 0.74
N GLU A 37 -38.76 20.86 1.19
CA GLU A 37 -39.88 21.40 1.95
C GLU A 37 -40.70 22.36 1.10
N VAL A 38 -42.02 22.38 1.31
CA VAL A 38 -42.90 23.38 0.67
C VAL A 38 -42.67 24.72 1.34
N ASP A 39 -42.27 25.73 0.56
CA ASP A 39 -41.92 27.07 1.04
C ASP A 39 -43.11 28.03 1.15
N ASP A 40 -44.27 27.63 0.63
CA ASP A 40 -45.45 28.49 0.62
C ASP A 40 -46.12 28.49 2.00
N VAL A 41 -45.93 29.58 2.75
CA VAL A 41 -46.49 29.81 4.10
C VAL A 41 -48.03 29.84 4.07
N GLU A 42 -48.64 30.13 2.91
CA GLU A 42 -50.10 30.11 2.75
C GLU A 42 -50.64 28.69 2.45
N ASP A 43 -49.78 27.74 2.10
CA ASP A 43 -50.15 26.34 1.92
C ASP A 43 -50.19 25.63 3.29
N GLU A 44 -51.29 24.91 3.58
CA GLU A 44 -51.41 24.09 4.80
C GLU A 44 -50.33 23.00 4.90
N ARG A 45 -49.61 22.75 3.79
CA ARG A 45 -48.46 21.84 3.69
C ARG A 45 -47.12 22.51 3.95
N PHE A 46 -47.08 23.78 4.36
CA PHE A 46 -45.84 24.47 4.71
C PHE A 46 -44.98 23.61 5.65
N GLY A 47 -43.71 23.38 5.27
CA GLY A 47 -42.78 22.53 6.00
C GLY A 47 -43.01 21.01 5.88
N GLN A 48 -44.00 20.55 5.11
CA GLN A 48 -44.12 19.13 4.77
C GLN A 48 -43.09 18.74 3.71
N ALA A 49 -42.48 17.57 3.89
CA ALA A 49 -41.50 17.06 2.95
C ALA A 49 -42.19 16.54 1.68
N VAL A 50 -41.83 17.07 0.52
CA VAL A 50 -42.33 16.59 -0.79
C VAL A 50 -41.62 15.29 -1.18
N TRP A 51 -40.32 15.23 -0.95
CA TRP A 51 -39.48 14.05 -1.11
C TRP A 51 -38.31 14.11 -0.13
N SER A 52 -37.66 12.96 0.11
CA SER A 52 -36.48 12.85 0.98
C SER A 52 -35.47 11.88 0.39
N LEU A 53 -34.22 12.32 0.30
CA LEU A 53 -33.05 11.56 -0.08
C LEU A 53 -32.19 11.32 1.16
N VAL A 54 -32.32 10.15 1.75
CA VAL A 54 -31.48 9.70 2.88
C VAL A 54 -30.19 9.10 2.33
N HIS A 55 -29.10 9.10 3.10
CA HIS A 55 -27.84 8.41 2.83
C HIS A 55 -27.43 7.66 4.09
N ALA A 56 -27.48 6.33 4.05
CA ALA A 56 -27.10 5.51 5.20
C ALA A 56 -25.59 5.62 5.49
N SER A 57 -24.82 6.11 4.51
CA SER A 57 -23.39 6.34 4.61
C SER A 57 -23.00 7.37 5.65
N LEU A 58 -23.91 8.30 5.96
CA LEU A 58 -23.71 9.40 6.91
C LEU A 58 -23.84 8.96 8.39
N TYR A 59 -24.01 7.66 8.62
CA TYR A 59 -24.13 7.07 9.95
C TYR A 59 -22.93 6.16 10.19
N ASP A 60 -22.13 6.48 11.21
CA ASP A 60 -20.91 5.75 11.57
C ASP A 60 -21.21 4.39 12.25
N ASP A 61 -22.41 4.23 12.82
CA ASP A 61 -22.84 3.04 13.53
C ASP A 61 -24.17 2.52 12.96
N GLU A 62 -24.13 1.29 12.46
CA GLU A 62 -25.25 0.55 11.88
C GLU A 62 -26.42 0.38 12.86
N GLN A 63 -26.11 0.14 14.14
CA GLN A 63 -27.11 0.04 15.20
C GLN A 63 -27.65 1.41 15.59
N ALA A 64 -26.83 2.46 15.52
CA ALA A 64 -27.25 3.82 15.80
C ALA A 64 -28.17 4.38 14.70
N PHE A 65 -27.90 4.07 13.42
CA PHE A 65 -28.83 4.35 12.32
C PHE A 65 -30.18 3.65 12.53
N ALA A 66 -30.16 2.34 12.78
CA ALA A 66 -31.38 1.55 13.04
C ALA A 66 -32.16 2.06 14.28
N ALA A 67 -31.46 2.67 15.24
CA ALA A 67 -32.03 3.28 16.44
C ALA A 67 -32.35 4.78 16.30
N GLY A 68 -32.13 5.40 15.13
CA GLY A 68 -32.37 6.82 14.89
C GLY A 68 -31.47 7.78 15.68
N LYS A 69 -30.30 7.33 16.13
CA LYS A 69 -29.37 8.10 16.97
C LYS A 69 -28.16 8.56 16.16
N ILE A 70 -28.11 9.88 15.89
CA ILE A 70 -26.97 10.67 15.39
C ILE A 70 -26.49 10.30 13.97
N GLY A 71 -26.56 11.28 13.05
CA GLY A 71 -25.92 11.24 11.74
C GLY A 71 -25.35 12.61 11.38
N ALA A 72 -24.32 12.65 10.53
CA ALA A 72 -23.82 13.93 10.01
C ALA A 72 -24.84 14.55 9.04
N ALA A 73 -24.94 15.88 9.05
CA ALA A 73 -25.67 16.58 7.99
C ALA A 73 -24.81 16.60 6.71
N PRO A 74 -25.40 16.45 5.51
CA PRO A 74 -24.67 16.70 4.28
C PRO A 74 -24.24 18.18 4.21
N VAL A 75 -23.24 18.45 3.37
CA VAL A 75 -22.79 19.82 3.09
C VAL A 75 -23.64 20.41 1.97
N GLY A 76 -24.18 21.62 2.16
CA GLY A 76 -25.12 22.26 1.25
C GLY A 76 -26.57 22.13 1.74
N PRO A 77 -27.59 22.17 0.86
CA PRO A 77 -27.49 22.33 -0.60
C PRO A 77 -27.06 23.74 -1.04
N VAL A 78 -26.53 23.85 -2.26
CA VAL A 78 -26.12 25.10 -2.93
C VAL A 78 -26.73 25.13 -4.32
N VAL A 79 -27.31 26.27 -4.70
CA VAL A 79 -27.88 26.48 -6.04
C VAL A 79 -26.92 27.34 -6.89
N LEU A 80 -26.56 26.83 -8.07
CA LEU A 80 -25.69 27.53 -9.02
C LEU A 80 -26.16 27.27 -10.45
N ALA A 81 -26.34 28.35 -11.23
CA ALA A 81 -26.82 28.28 -12.62
C ALA A 81 -28.10 27.42 -12.80
N GLY A 82 -29.00 27.45 -11.83
CA GLY A 82 -30.25 26.68 -11.85
C GLY A 82 -30.09 25.18 -11.55
N ARG A 83 -28.89 24.74 -11.17
CA ARG A 83 -28.58 23.38 -10.73
C ARG A 83 -28.40 23.37 -9.21
N THR A 84 -28.87 22.32 -8.54
CA THR A 84 -28.75 22.21 -7.08
C THR A 84 -27.76 21.10 -6.73
N PHE A 85 -26.83 21.44 -5.84
CA PHE A 85 -25.76 20.55 -5.41
C PHE A 85 -25.75 20.36 -3.91
N TYR A 86 -25.33 19.20 -3.45
CA TYR A 86 -24.99 18.93 -2.06
C TYR A 86 -23.88 17.89 -2.03
N ALA A 87 -23.21 17.77 -0.89
CA ALA A 87 -22.13 16.80 -0.74
C ALA A 87 -22.34 15.86 0.43
N VAL A 88 -21.96 14.61 0.21
CA VAL A 88 -21.98 13.50 1.16
C VAL A 88 -20.59 12.88 1.14
N HIS A 89 -19.84 13.00 2.23
CA HIS A 89 -18.42 12.62 2.29
C HIS A 89 -17.65 13.25 1.11
N ALA A 90 -16.98 12.47 0.26
CA ALA A 90 -16.32 12.98 -0.94
C ALA A 90 -17.21 13.03 -2.21
N GLY A 91 -18.49 12.66 -2.12
CA GLY A 91 -19.41 12.71 -3.25
C GLY A 91 -20.10 14.06 -3.36
N LEU A 92 -19.84 14.80 -4.44
CA LEU A 92 -20.67 15.94 -4.86
C LEU A 92 -21.82 15.41 -5.72
N LEU A 93 -23.04 15.68 -5.29
CA LEU A 93 -24.27 15.17 -5.89
C LEU A 93 -25.08 16.34 -6.44
N GLU A 94 -25.51 16.20 -7.69
CA GLU A 94 -26.44 17.10 -8.35
C GLU A 94 -27.85 16.51 -8.25
N ILE A 95 -28.80 17.32 -7.79
CA ILE A 95 -30.21 16.95 -7.68
C ILE A 95 -31.07 17.71 -8.66
N ASP A 96 -32.04 17.01 -9.23
CA ASP A 96 -33.25 17.61 -9.77
C ASP A 96 -34.24 17.78 -8.60
N PRO A 97 -34.44 19.01 -8.09
CA PRO A 97 -35.33 19.25 -6.96
C PRO A 97 -36.80 19.03 -7.30
N SER A 98 -37.18 19.08 -8.59
CA SER A 98 -38.56 18.85 -9.01
C SER A 98 -38.92 17.37 -9.01
N ALA A 99 -37.96 16.51 -9.35
CA ALA A 99 -38.13 15.07 -9.40
C ALA A 99 -37.68 14.35 -8.11
N GLY A 100 -36.92 15.02 -7.25
CA GLY A 100 -36.26 14.40 -6.09
C GLY A 100 -35.25 13.34 -6.52
N GLN A 101 -34.52 13.60 -7.61
CA GLN A 101 -33.61 12.63 -8.23
C GLN A 101 -32.17 13.12 -8.20
N ILE A 102 -31.23 12.23 -7.91
CA ILE A 102 -29.80 12.44 -8.15
C ILE A 102 -29.54 12.18 -9.64
N VAL A 103 -29.10 13.22 -10.33
CA VAL A 103 -28.89 13.25 -11.79
C VAL A 103 -27.41 13.41 -12.18
N GLY A 104 -26.56 13.76 -11.22
CA GLY A 104 -25.14 13.93 -11.41
C GLY A 104 -24.37 13.56 -10.15
N ARG A 105 -23.17 13.04 -10.36
CA ARG A 105 -22.27 12.60 -9.30
C ARG A 105 -20.84 12.85 -9.72
N VAL A 106 -20.12 13.55 -8.87
CA VAL A 106 -18.68 13.79 -9.00
C VAL A 106 -18.02 13.31 -7.72
N ARG A 107 -16.96 12.53 -7.85
CA ARG A 107 -16.18 12.05 -6.69
C ARG A 107 -14.96 12.93 -6.52
N PHE A 108 -14.79 13.41 -5.30
CA PHE A 108 -13.60 14.09 -4.85
C PHE A 108 -12.70 13.10 -4.12
N PRO A 109 -11.40 13.41 -4.03
CA PRO A 109 -10.41 12.59 -3.34
C PRO A 109 -10.25 12.95 -1.84
N ALA A 110 -11.23 13.62 -1.25
CA ALA A 110 -11.26 13.94 0.17
C ALA A 110 -12.68 14.33 0.58
N THR A 111 -12.97 14.23 1.87
CA THR A 111 -14.25 14.63 2.44
C THR A 111 -14.52 16.10 2.11
N ILE A 112 -15.66 16.39 1.48
CA ILE A 112 -16.10 17.75 1.22
C ILE A 112 -16.62 18.32 2.55
N SER A 113 -15.95 19.33 3.09
CA SER A 113 -16.34 19.99 4.34
C SER A 113 -17.17 21.26 4.12
N ALA A 114 -17.07 21.90 2.95
CA ALA A 114 -17.87 23.06 2.60
C ALA A 114 -18.12 23.16 1.09
N LEU A 115 -19.26 23.78 0.73
CA LEU A 115 -19.63 24.14 -0.64
C LEU A 115 -20.03 25.60 -0.66
N ASN A 116 -19.44 26.37 -1.58
CA ASN A 116 -19.78 27.79 -1.78
C ASN A 116 -19.87 28.12 -3.28
N VAL A 117 -20.63 29.15 -3.62
CA VAL A 117 -20.62 29.72 -4.98
C VAL A 117 -19.39 30.60 -5.14
N VAL A 118 -18.71 30.53 -6.29
CA VAL A 118 -17.62 31.46 -6.62
C VAL A 118 -18.21 32.80 -7.03
N GLU A 119 -17.91 33.87 -6.29
CA GLU A 119 -18.39 35.21 -6.62
C GLU A 119 -17.94 35.64 -8.02
N GLY A 120 -18.89 36.03 -8.87
CA GLY A 120 -18.62 36.45 -10.25
C GLY A 120 -18.41 35.32 -11.26
N ASP A 121 -18.45 34.04 -10.84
CA ASP A 121 -18.34 32.89 -11.73
C ASP A 121 -19.54 31.95 -11.54
N ALA A 122 -20.53 32.09 -12.42
CA ALA A 122 -21.75 31.28 -12.40
C ALA A 122 -21.52 29.82 -12.87
N SER A 123 -20.31 29.46 -13.30
CA SER A 123 -19.98 28.14 -13.85
C SER A 123 -19.18 27.26 -12.90
N SER A 124 -18.87 27.75 -11.69
CA SER A 124 -17.97 27.07 -10.78
C SER A 124 -18.45 27.07 -9.33
N LEU A 125 -18.28 25.92 -8.67
CA LEU A 125 -18.40 25.77 -7.22
C LEU A 125 -17.01 25.88 -6.59
N MET A 126 -16.97 26.47 -5.40
CA MET A 126 -15.84 26.37 -4.49
C MET A 126 -16.09 25.20 -3.53
N VAL A 127 -15.24 24.19 -3.60
CA VAL A 127 -15.35 22.96 -2.82
C VAL A 127 -14.20 22.93 -1.82
N THR A 128 -14.51 22.95 -0.53
CA THR A 128 -13.48 22.77 0.52
C THR A 128 -13.36 21.29 0.82
N LEU A 129 -12.16 20.77 0.64
CA LEU A 129 -11.76 19.39 0.89
C LEU A 129 -11.03 19.32 2.22
N ARG A 130 -11.43 18.40 3.09
CA ARG A 130 -10.77 18.15 4.36
C ARG A 130 -10.05 16.81 4.33
N HIS A 131 -8.75 16.85 4.51
CA HIS A 131 -7.90 15.67 4.68
C HIS A 131 -8.03 15.16 6.11
N GLU A 132 -8.40 13.89 6.27
CA GLU A 132 -8.52 13.23 7.58
C GLU A 132 -7.17 12.79 8.17
N ASN A 133 -6.04 13.20 7.60
CA ASN A 133 -4.73 12.81 8.11
C ASN A 133 -4.47 13.49 9.48
N TYR A 134 -4.57 12.72 10.56
CA TYR A 134 -4.36 13.19 11.92
C TYR A 134 -2.94 13.74 12.18
N SER A 135 -1.99 13.42 11.30
CA SER A 135 -0.59 13.86 11.38
C SER A 135 -0.39 15.34 11.00
N LEU A 136 -1.34 15.95 10.28
CA LEU A 136 -1.26 17.36 9.87
C LEU A 136 -1.85 18.27 10.96
N PRO A 137 -1.29 19.48 11.18
CA PRO A 137 -1.97 20.54 11.92
C PRO A 137 -3.35 20.84 11.32
N ASP A 138 -4.36 21.15 12.13
CA ASP A 138 -5.74 21.38 11.63
C ASP A 138 -5.84 22.45 10.53
N ALA A 139 -5.00 23.49 10.61
CA ALA A 139 -4.97 24.57 9.61
C ALA A 139 -4.52 24.10 8.21
N ASP A 140 -3.77 23.02 8.13
CA ASP A 140 -3.22 22.48 6.87
C ASP A 140 -4.05 21.30 6.33
N ARG A 141 -5.17 20.98 6.99
CA ARG A 141 -6.06 19.87 6.59
C ARG A 141 -7.05 20.27 5.52
N GLU A 142 -7.24 21.55 5.24
CA GLU A 142 -8.22 22.00 4.24
C GLU A 142 -7.57 22.46 2.94
N LEU A 143 -8.13 22.01 1.83
CA LEU A 143 -7.78 22.44 0.48
C LEU A 143 -9.03 22.94 -0.22
N VAL A 144 -9.01 24.20 -0.65
CA VAL A 144 -10.13 24.81 -1.37
C VAL A 144 -9.88 24.68 -2.87
N VAL A 145 -10.78 23.99 -3.58
CA VAL A 145 -10.67 23.73 -5.02
C VAL A 145 -11.84 24.34 -5.78
N ARG A 146 -11.57 24.82 -6.99
CA ARG A 146 -12.61 25.26 -7.92
C ARG A 146 -13.08 24.07 -8.77
N HIS A 147 -14.38 23.82 -8.77
CA HIS A 147 -15.00 22.78 -9.60
C HIS A 147 -15.95 23.41 -10.62
N HIS A 148 -15.62 23.27 -11.90
CA HIS A 148 -16.50 23.66 -13.00
C HIS A 148 -17.66 22.67 -13.15
N LEU A 149 -18.87 23.18 -13.33
CA LEU A 149 -20.10 22.38 -13.31
C LEU A 149 -20.21 21.31 -14.42
N ASP A 150 -19.44 21.46 -15.50
CA ASP A 150 -19.38 20.52 -16.61
C ASP A 150 -18.11 19.66 -16.61
N ALA A 151 -17.21 19.88 -15.63
CA ALA A 151 -16.08 19.00 -15.42
C ALA A 151 -16.54 17.69 -14.77
N ARG A 152 -15.94 16.57 -15.16
CA ARG A 152 -16.27 15.26 -14.59
C ARG A 152 -15.76 15.05 -13.17
N GLY A 153 -14.77 15.84 -12.76
CA GLY A 153 -14.22 15.89 -11.40
C GLY A 153 -12.75 16.27 -11.40
N PRO A 154 -12.20 16.60 -10.22
CA PRO A 154 -10.75 16.72 -10.08
C PRO A 154 -10.16 15.30 -9.98
N GLY A 155 -9.79 14.68 -11.09
CA GLY A 155 -9.22 13.33 -11.07
C GLY A 155 -7.81 13.21 -10.48
N GLN A 156 -7.40 14.11 -9.58
CA GLN A 156 -6.14 14.07 -8.85
C GLN A 156 -6.40 14.49 -7.41
N LEU A 157 -6.28 13.55 -6.45
CA LEU A 157 -5.67 13.58 -5.10
C LEU A 157 -5.86 12.16 -4.47
N ARG A 158 -5.44 11.99 -3.22
CA ARG A 158 -5.58 10.81 -2.35
C ARG A 158 -6.94 10.08 -2.46
N TRP A 159 -6.96 8.81 -2.86
CA TRP A 159 -8.15 7.95 -2.78
C TRP A 159 -8.16 7.09 -1.50
N GLY A 160 -7.04 7.03 -0.79
CA GLY A 160 -6.69 6.14 0.31
C GLY A 160 -7.09 6.64 1.69
N GLY A 161 -8.04 7.57 1.76
CA GLY A 161 -8.67 7.97 3.03
C GLY A 161 -9.65 6.90 3.52
N ARG A 162 -10.56 6.46 2.65
CA ARG A 162 -11.56 5.45 2.99
C ARG A 162 -12.05 4.70 1.73
N PRO A 163 -11.62 3.44 1.56
CA PRO A 163 -12.45 2.38 1.00
C PRO A 163 -13.95 2.52 1.27
N ALA A 164 -14.30 3.01 2.46
CA ALA A 164 -15.66 3.17 2.94
C ALA A 164 -16.55 4.07 2.09
N GLU A 165 -16.09 4.83 1.10
CA GLU A 165 -16.94 5.81 0.37
C GLU A 165 -17.43 5.36 -1.02
N THR A 166 -16.65 4.53 -1.71
CA THR A 166 -17.18 3.69 -2.81
C THR A 166 -17.98 2.53 -2.21
N PHE A 167 -17.43 1.96 -1.12
CA PHE A 167 -18.13 0.96 -0.32
C PHE A 167 -19.37 1.55 0.34
N SER A 168 -19.46 2.84 0.64
CA SER A 168 -20.64 3.40 1.28
C SER A 168 -21.82 3.44 0.33
N VAL A 169 -21.62 3.62 -0.97
CA VAL A 169 -22.72 3.66 -1.94
C VAL A 169 -23.23 2.26 -2.24
N TRP A 170 -22.32 1.29 -2.33
CA TRP A 170 -22.70 -0.11 -2.36
C TRP A 170 -23.29 -0.58 -1.02
N ARG A 171 -22.75 -0.13 0.12
CA ARG A 171 -23.27 -0.41 1.46
C ARG A 171 -24.62 0.24 1.65
N ASP A 172 -24.86 1.44 1.15
CA ASP A 172 -26.16 2.11 1.23
C ASP A 172 -27.19 1.35 0.42
N ALA A 173 -26.81 0.89 -0.77
CA ALA A 173 -27.63 0.01 -1.59
C ALA A 173 -27.91 -1.31 -0.85
N SER A 174 -26.88 -1.98 -0.34
CA SER A 174 -26.98 -3.29 0.34
C SER A 174 -27.68 -3.22 1.70
N PHE A 175 -27.50 -2.11 2.43
CA PHE A 175 -28.08 -1.88 3.75
C PHE A 175 -29.58 -1.67 3.65
N ARG A 176 -30.02 -0.88 2.67
CA ARG A 176 -31.45 -0.74 2.33
C ARG A 176 -32.02 -2.06 1.83
N ALA A 177 -31.16 -2.86 1.23
CA ALA A 177 -31.51 -4.08 0.56
C ALA A 177 -31.16 -5.31 1.41
N GLN A 178 -31.81 -5.46 2.57
CA GLN A 178 -31.79 -6.75 3.28
C GLN A 178 -32.48 -7.79 2.42
N THR A 179 -31.75 -8.83 2.01
CA THR A 179 -32.25 -9.79 1.03
C THR A 179 -33.29 -10.71 1.67
N PRO A 180 -34.53 -10.74 1.16
CA PRO A 180 -35.55 -11.59 1.75
C PRO A 180 -35.43 -13.04 1.30
N ASP A 181 -35.67 -13.98 2.22
CA ASP A 181 -35.68 -15.42 1.94
C ASP A 181 -36.97 -15.91 1.25
N SER A 182 -38.00 -15.06 1.10
CA SER A 182 -39.30 -15.45 0.54
C SER A 182 -39.64 -14.76 -0.78
N LYS A 183 -40.35 -15.46 -1.67
CA LYS A 183 -40.74 -14.97 -3.00
C LYS A 183 -41.63 -13.72 -2.95
N ALA A 184 -42.55 -13.61 -1.99
CA ALA A 184 -43.41 -12.43 -1.86
C ALA A 184 -42.60 -11.19 -1.48
N LEU A 185 -41.65 -11.34 -0.55
CA LEU A 185 -40.76 -10.25 -0.18
C LEU A 185 -39.77 -9.88 -1.31
N ALA A 186 -39.50 -10.79 -2.25
CA ALA A 186 -38.67 -10.49 -3.43
C ALA A 186 -39.31 -9.47 -4.37
N GLU A 187 -40.64 -9.47 -4.53
CA GLU A 187 -41.36 -8.51 -5.37
C GLU A 187 -41.33 -7.11 -4.74
N ASP A 188 -41.65 -7.01 -3.44
CA ASP A 188 -41.55 -5.75 -2.68
C ASP A 188 -40.12 -5.19 -2.71
N TYR A 189 -39.13 -6.08 -2.59
CA TYR A 189 -37.71 -5.74 -2.66
C TYR A 189 -37.30 -5.21 -4.04
N LEU A 190 -37.74 -5.86 -5.13
CA LEU A 190 -37.49 -5.39 -6.50
C LEU A 190 -38.17 -4.05 -6.77
N GLN A 191 -39.38 -3.83 -6.24
CA GLN A 191 -40.05 -2.54 -6.33
C GLN A 191 -39.29 -1.44 -5.59
N MET A 192 -38.81 -1.73 -4.37
CA MET A 192 -37.98 -0.80 -3.60
C MET A 192 -36.68 -0.46 -4.36
N LEU A 193 -36.00 -1.44 -4.95
CA LEU A 193 -34.81 -1.19 -5.77
C LEU A 193 -35.12 -0.32 -7.00
N ALA A 194 -36.25 -0.54 -7.66
CA ALA A 194 -36.69 0.30 -8.78
C ALA A 194 -37.07 1.73 -8.34
N GLU A 195 -37.55 1.92 -7.12
CA GLU A 195 -37.76 3.25 -6.52
C GLU A 195 -36.43 3.95 -6.24
N LEU A 196 -35.46 3.23 -5.66
CA LEU A 196 -34.12 3.75 -5.39
C LEU A 196 -33.34 4.08 -6.67
N GLU A 197 -33.42 3.24 -7.70
CA GLU A 197 -32.82 3.49 -9.02
C GLU A 197 -33.42 4.74 -9.68
N ARG A 198 -34.74 4.97 -9.52
CA ARG A 198 -35.38 6.21 -9.98
C ARG A 198 -34.92 7.43 -9.17
N ALA A 199 -34.72 7.29 -7.87
CA ALA A 199 -34.25 8.37 -7.01
C ALA A 199 -32.76 8.71 -7.21
N ASP A 200 -31.94 7.75 -7.65
CA ASP A 200 -30.53 7.97 -7.97
C ASP A 200 -30.14 7.19 -9.22
N THR A 201 -30.27 7.88 -10.35
CA THR A 201 -29.98 7.35 -11.69
C THR A 201 -28.49 7.16 -11.96
N THR A 202 -27.63 7.60 -11.04
CA THR A 202 -26.17 7.54 -11.18
C THR A 202 -25.55 6.34 -10.48
N ASN A 203 -26.30 5.65 -9.62
CA ASN A 203 -25.80 4.53 -8.81
C ASN A 203 -26.06 3.19 -9.52
N PRO A 204 -25.01 2.51 -10.02
CA PRO A 204 -25.20 1.27 -10.78
C PRO A 204 -25.61 0.08 -9.90
N PHE A 205 -25.46 0.17 -8.58
CA PHE A 205 -25.63 -0.97 -7.69
C PHE A 205 -27.10 -1.36 -7.50
N PHE A 206 -28.06 -0.44 -7.69
CA PHE A 206 -29.49 -0.79 -7.58
C PHE A 206 -29.92 -1.77 -8.68
N ALA A 207 -29.55 -1.50 -9.93
CA ALA A 207 -29.82 -2.41 -11.04
C ALA A 207 -29.05 -3.74 -10.89
N PHE A 208 -27.82 -3.70 -10.36
CA PHE A 208 -27.05 -4.90 -10.06
C PHE A 208 -27.74 -5.79 -9.01
N LEU A 209 -28.15 -5.21 -7.87
CA LEU A 209 -28.85 -5.94 -6.80
C LEU A 209 -30.19 -6.51 -7.28
N ALA A 210 -30.87 -5.81 -8.19
CA ALA A 210 -32.07 -6.35 -8.83
C ALA A 210 -31.72 -7.58 -9.68
N GLY A 211 -30.62 -7.51 -10.45
CA GLY A 211 -30.10 -8.65 -11.21
C GLY A 211 -29.74 -9.86 -10.34
N GLU A 212 -29.07 -9.65 -9.21
CA GLU A 212 -28.80 -10.73 -8.25
C GLU A 212 -30.10 -11.37 -7.72
N GLN A 213 -31.12 -10.55 -7.45
CA GLN A 213 -32.40 -11.06 -6.97
C GLN A 213 -33.15 -11.85 -8.05
N TYR A 214 -33.16 -11.37 -9.30
CA TYR A 214 -33.71 -12.13 -10.43
C TYR A 214 -32.95 -13.44 -10.64
N GLN A 215 -31.62 -13.44 -10.52
CA GLN A 215 -30.78 -14.64 -10.63
C GLN A 215 -31.12 -15.67 -9.54
N ARG A 216 -31.29 -15.24 -8.28
CA ARG A 216 -31.73 -16.10 -7.18
C ARG A 216 -33.13 -16.67 -7.41
N ALA A 217 -34.00 -15.90 -8.04
CA ALA A 217 -35.35 -16.32 -8.45
C ALA A 217 -35.36 -17.20 -9.72
N GLN A 218 -34.19 -17.51 -10.30
CA GLN A 218 -34.03 -18.27 -11.55
C GLN A 218 -34.71 -17.61 -12.76
N LEU A 219 -34.76 -16.27 -12.76
CA LEU A 219 -35.26 -15.44 -13.85
C LEU A 219 -34.05 -14.89 -14.65
N GLU A 220 -33.46 -15.76 -15.47
CA GLU A 220 -32.16 -15.48 -16.13
C GLU A 220 -32.21 -14.28 -17.08
N GLU A 221 -33.27 -14.15 -17.89
CA GLU A 221 -33.41 -13.07 -18.87
C GLU A 221 -33.50 -11.70 -18.17
N GLU A 222 -34.33 -11.61 -17.12
CA GLU A 222 -34.49 -10.42 -16.31
C GLU A 222 -33.21 -10.08 -15.53
N ALA A 223 -32.49 -11.10 -15.05
CA ALA A 223 -31.21 -10.93 -14.38
C ALA A 223 -30.17 -10.31 -15.33
N PHE A 224 -29.98 -10.89 -16.52
CA PHE A 224 -29.05 -10.35 -17.51
C PHE A 224 -29.45 -8.95 -17.99
N ALA A 225 -30.74 -8.70 -18.22
CA ALA A 225 -31.21 -7.36 -18.56
C ALA A 225 -30.91 -6.34 -17.45
N ALA A 226 -31.05 -6.72 -16.18
CA ALA A 226 -30.71 -5.85 -15.05
C ALA A 226 -29.20 -5.62 -14.92
N PHE A 227 -28.37 -6.64 -15.14
CA PHE A 227 -26.92 -6.51 -15.19
C PHE A 227 -26.44 -5.62 -16.33
N GLU A 228 -27.05 -5.72 -17.52
CA GLU A 228 -26.77 -4.82 -18.64
C GLU A 228 -27.15 -3.39 -18.33
N ARG A 229 -28.30 -3.14 -17.68
CA ARG A 229 -28.67 -1.80 -17.21
C ARG A 229 -27.65 -1.25 -16.22
N ALA A 230 -27.22 -2.05 -15.24
CA ALA A 230 -26.20 -1.66 -14.27
C ALA A 230 -24.88 -1.26 -14.96
N ALA A 231 -24.40 -2.08 -15.91
CA ALA A 231 -23.19 -1.78 -16.66
C ALA A 231 -23.31 -0.52 -17.55
N ASN A 232 -24.54 -0.11 -17.89
CA ASN A 232 -24.85 1.05 -18.72
C ASN A 232 -25.38 2.26 -17.92
N THR A 233 -25.34 2.24 -16.59
CA THR A 233 -25.79 3.36 -15.75
C THR A 233 -25.12 4.67 -16.17
N PRO A 234 -25.89 5.73 -16.49
CA PRO A 234 -25.35 7.00 -16.93
C PRO A 234 -24.61 7.69 -15.78
N ARG A 235 -23.50 8.36 -16.09
CA ARG A 235 -22.74 9.18 -15.10
C ARG A 235 -22.28 8.43 -13.84
N ALA A 236 -22.23 7.10 -13.86
CA ALA A 236 -21.58 6.32 -12.81
C ALA A 236 -20.09 6.70 -12.73
N SER A 237 -19.54 6.82 -11.53
CA SER A 237 -18.10 7.13 -11.37
C SER A 237 -17.25 5.95 -11.83
N PHE A 238 -16.01 6.22 -12.24
CA PHE A 238 -15.10 5.15 -12.65
C PHE A 238 -14.87 4.10 -11.54
N SER A 239 -14.82 4.54 -10.28
CA SER A 239 -14.64 3.67 -9.12
C SER A 239 -15.84 2.75 -8.90
N ASP A 240 -17.06 3.27 -9.01
CA ASP A 240 -18.30 2.49 -8.92
C ASP A 240 -18.34 1.46 -10.07
N LEU A 241 -17.93 1.85 -11.29
CA LEU A 241 -17.85 0.98 -12.46
C LEU A 241 -16.81 -0.14 -12.34
N TYR A 242 -15.63 0.12 -11.75
CA TYR A 242 -14.64 -0.93 -11.51
C TYR A 242 -15.14 -1.95 -10.49
N MET A 243 -15.68 -1.50 -9.35
CA MET A 243 -16.25 -2.42 -8.37
C MET A 243 -17.43 -3.21 -8.95
N LEU A 244 -18.31 -2.55 -9.71
CA LEU A 244 -19.39 -3.21 -10.44
C LEU A 244 -18.86 -4.27 -11.41
N SER A 245 -17.79 -3.99 -12.14
CA SER A 245 -17.21 -4.95 -13.09
C SER A 245 -16.82 -6.26 -12.40
N VAL A 246 -16.23 -6.18 -11.21
CA VAL A 246 -15.87 -7.36 -10.41
C VAL A 246 -17.11 -8.14 -9.95
N LYS A 247 -18.13 -7.42 -9.47
CA LYS A 247 -19.38 -8.02 -9.02
C LYS A 247 -20.12 -8.73 -10.16
N LEU A 248 -20.15 -8.12 -11.34
CA LEU A 248 -20.71 -8.71 -12.55
C LEU A 248 -19.92 -9.96 -13.01
N GLU A 249 -18.59 -9.97 -12.88
CA GLU A 249 -17.80 -11.19 -13.12
C GLU A 249 -18.19 -12.31 -12.15
N GLY A 250 -18.33 -12.00 -10.86
CA GLY A 250 -18.77 -12.96 -9.83
C GLY A 250 -20.18 -13.50 -10.07
N ALA A 251 -21.08 -12.69 -10.61
CA ALA A 251 -22.44 -13.09 -10.98
C ALA A 251 -22.50 -13.87 -12.32
N GLY A 252 -21.39 -14.00 -13.05
CA GLY A 252 -21.32 -14.66 -14.35
C GLY A 252 -21.74 -13.78 -15.54
N ALA A 253 -22.05 -12.50 -15.31
CA ALA A 253 -22.44 -11.52 -16.33
C ALA A 253 -21.22 -10.89 -17.05
N ARG A 254 -20.36 -11.73 -17.63
CA ARG A 254 -19.03 -11.36 -18.17
C ARG A 254 -19.08 -10.23 -19.23
N ALA A 255 -20.10 -10.21 -20.09
CA ALA A 255 -20.24 -9.17 -21.11
C ALA A 255 -20.53 -7.80 -20.47
N ALA A 256 -21.46 -7.75 -19.52
CA ALA A 256 -21.77 -6.54 -18.76
C ALA A 256 -20.57 -6.09 -17.91
N ALA A 257 -19.83 -7.03 -17.31
CA ALA A 257 -18.60 -6.74 -16.59
C ALA A 257 -17.53 -6.06 -17.48
N HIS A 258 -17.36 -6.55 -18.70
CA HIS A 258 -16.44 -5.94 -19.66
C HIS A 258 -16.86 -4.50 -20.03
N VAL A 259 -18.16 -4.27 -20.29
CA VAL A 259 -18.69 -2.92 -20.56
C VAL A 259 -18.45 -1.99 -19.37
N ALA A 260 -18.74 -2.43 -18.15
CA ALA A 260 -18.50 -1.65 -16.95
C ALA A 260 -17.01 -1.29 -16.80
N PHE A 261 -16.10 -2.26 -17.01
CA PHE A 261 -14.66 -2.03 -16.94
C PHE A 261 -14.17 -1.01 -17.99
N GLU A 262 -14.52 -1.16 -19.27
CA GLU A 262 -14.06 -0.24 -20.31
C GLU A 262 -14.62 1.18 -20.11
N ARG A 263 -15.88 1.30 -19.67
CA ARG A 263 -16.46 2.60 -19.30
C ARG A 263 -15.75 3.21 -18.09
N GLY A 264 -15.44 2.39 -17.08
CA GLY A 264 -14.68 2.81 -15.90
C GLY A 264 -13.29 3.32 -16.29
N PHE A 265 -12.58 2.58 -17.14
CA PHE A 265 -11.26 2.98 -17.63
C PHE A 265 -11.30 4.29 -18.42
N ALA A 266 -12.22 4.42 -19.36
CA ALA A 266 -12.38 5.66 -20.12
C ALA A 266 -12.79 6.85 -19.23
N ALA A 267 -13.60 6.62 -18.20
CA ALA A 267 -13.96 7.66 -17.23
C ALA A 267 -12.76 8.08 -16.38
N MET A 268 -11.97 7.12 -15.86
CA MET A 268 -10.76 7.37 -15.10
C MET A 268 -9.74 8.22 -15.89
N GLU A 269 -9.48 7.88 -17.16
CA GLU A 269 -8.60 8.65 -18.03
C GLU A 269 -9.14 10.05 -18.32
N ALA A 270 -10.45 10.16 -18.54
CA ALA A 270 -11.12 11.44 -18.77
C ALA A 270 -11.08 12.36 -17.54
N ASP A 271 -11.10 11.79 -16.34
CA ASP A 271 -10.94 12.52 -15.08
C ASP A 271 -9.47 12.96 -14.88
N GLY A 272 -8.54 12.38 -15.64
CA GLY A 272 -7.14 12.76 -15.69
C GLY A 272 -6.21 11.92 -14.83
N ILE A 273 -6.73 10.83 -14.23
CA ILE A 273 -5.99 9.86 -13.42
C ILE A 273 -5.03 9.07 -14.32
N ARG A 274 -3.80 8.89 -13.83
CA ARG A 274 -2.69 8.24 -14.53
C ARG A 274 -2.43 6.85 -13.96
N PRO A 275 -2.69 5.76 -14.71
CA PRO A 275 -2.42 4.39 -14.26
C PRO A 275 -0.98 4.19 -13.77
N GLU A 276 0.00 4.80 -14.45
CA GLU A 276 1.42 4.68 -14.12
C GLU A 276 1.83 5.26 -12.75
N ARG A 277 0.93 6.03 -12.11
CA ARG A 277 1.12 6.63 -10.78
C ARG A 277 0.24 5.98 -9.70
N LEU A 278 -0.54 4.95 -10.05
CA LEU A 278 -1.31 4.15 -9.12
C LEU A 278 -0.47 2.96 -8.63
N LEU A 279 0.19 3.16 -7.48
CA LEU A 279 1.13 2.23 -6.88
C LEU A 279 0.53 1.48 -5.67
N SER A 280 -0.51 2.03 -5.05
CA SER A 280 -1.08 1.54 -3.78
C SER A 280 -1.79 0.19 -3.92
N LEU A 281 -1.34 -0.82 -3.17
CA LEU A 281 -2.05 -2.11 -3.05
C LEU A 281 -3.43 -1.93 -2.42
N ILE A 282 -3.55 -1.03 -1.45
CA ILE A 282 -4.82 -0.75 -0.78
C ILE A 282 -5.80 -0.16 -1.79
N ALA A 283 -5.38 0.83 -2.59
CA ALA A 283 -6.24 1.42 -3.63
C ALA A 283 -6.71 0.34 -4.61
N TYR A 284 -5.82 -0.54 -5.07
CA TYR A 284 -6.19 -1.71 -5.88
C TYR A 284 -7.26 -2.58 -5.21
N ALA A 285 -7.03 -3.00 -3.97
CA ALA A 285 -7.92 -3.91 -3.25
C ALA A 285 -9.32 -3.32 -3.03
N VAL A 286 -9.40 -1.99 -2.94
CA VAL A 286 -10.65 -1.24 -2.80
C VAL A 286 -11.35 -1.07 -4.14
N THR A 287 -10.63 -0.58 -5.16
CA THR A 287 -11.19 -0.31 -6.48
C THR A 287 -11.72 -1.58 -7.14
N PHE A 288 -11.03 -2.70 -6.91
CA PHE A 288 -11.40 -4.03 -7.39
C PHE A 288 -11.89 -4.92 -6.25
N PHE A 289 -12.67 -4.39 -5.32
CA PHE A 289 -13.17 -5.17 -4.17
C PHE A 289 -13.88 -6.46 -4.61
N GLY A 290 -13.38 -7.61 -4.12
CA GLY A 290 -13.89 -8.94 -4.47
C GLY A 290 -13.17 -9.62 -5.65
N ILE A 291 -12.20 -8.97 -6.29
CA ILE A 291 -11.54 -9.52 -7.49
C ILE A 291 -10.67 -10.73 -7.16
N ARG A 292 -10.12 -10.75 -5.94
CA ARG A 292 -9.31 -11.84 -5.41
C ARG A 292 -10.09 -13.16 -5.55
N GLU A 293 -11.31 -13.20 -5.04
CA GLU A 293 -12.14 -14.40 -5.01
C GLU A 293 -12.48 -14.86 -6.44
N VAL A 294 -12.75 -13.92 -7.35
CA VAL A 294 -13.06 -14.23 -8.76
C VAL A 294 -11.83 -14.80 -9.48
N ILE A 295 -10.64 -14.22 -9.26
CA ILE A 295 -9.38 -14.73 -9.83
C ILE A 295 -9.05 -16.11 -9.24
N GLU A 296 -9.16 -16.27 -7.93
CA GLU A 296 -8.89 -17.53 -7.22
C GLU A 296 -9.75 -18.67 -7.78
N GLN A 297 -11.06 -18.44 -7.93
CA GLN A 297 -11.96 -19.40 -8.56
C GLN A 297 -11.61 -19.71 -10.02
N ALA A 298 -11.11 -18.73 -10.79
CA ALA A 298 -10.69 -18.95 -12.18
C ALA A 298 -9.40 -19.79 -12.24
N VAL A 299 -8.46 -19.53 -11.32
CA VAL A 299 -7.22 -20.30 -11.15
C VAL A 299 -7.51 -21.74 -10.76
N GLU A 300 -8.37 -21.97 -9.76
CA GLU A 300 -8.77 -23.32 -9.31
C GLU A 300 -9.40 -24.15 -10.44
N ARG A 301 -10.14 -23.50 -11.34
CA ARG A 301 -10.75 -24.12 -12.53
C ARG A 301 -9.76 -24.35 -13.67
N GLY A 302 -8.54 -23.81 -13.59
CA GLY A 302 -7.58 -23.82 -14.69
C GLY A 302 -8.02 -22.99 -15.90
N ASP A 303 -8.91 -22.00 -15.72
CA ASP A 303 -9.40 -21.13 -16.80
C ASP A 303 -8.37 -20.04 -17.13
N VAL A 304 -7.31 -20.45 -17.85
CA VAL A 304 -6.19 -19.58 -18.23
C VAL A 304 -6.65 -18.29 -18.92
N ALA A 305 -7.63 -18.38 -19.81
CA ALA A 305 -8.11 -17.22 -20.56
C ALA A 305 -8.83 -16.22 -19.64
N HIS A 306 -9.63 -16.71 -18.68
CA HIS A 306 -10.32 -15.84 -17.73
C HIS A 306 -9.34 -15.23 -16.72
N VAL A 307 -8.37 -15.99 -16.23
CA VAL A 307 -7.29 -15.45 -15.36
C VAL A 307 -6.53 -14.34 -16.09
N ASP A 308 -6.07 -14.58 -17.33
CA ASP A 308 -5.36 -13.56 -18.12
C ASP A 308 -6.21 -12.29 -18.29
N LEU A 309 -7.51 -12.44 -18.60
CA LEU A 309 -8.43 -11.31 -18.74
C LEU A 309 -8.54 -10.49 -17.45
N LEU A 310 -8.86 -11.14 -16.32
CA LEU A 310 -9.09 -10.47 -15.04
C LEU A 310 -7.82 -9.75 -14.57
N VAL A 311 -6.68 -10.43 -14.64
CA VAL A 311 -5.41 -9.85 -14.21
C VAL A 311 -4.94 -8.76 -15.18
N SER A 312 -5.21 -8.87 -16.48
CA SER A 312 -4.90 -7.79 -17.44
C SER A 312 -5.67 -6.51 -17.14
N ARG A 313 -6.91 -6.60 -16.65
CA ARG A 313 -7.68 -5.43 -16.20
C ARG A 313 -7.00 -4.74 -15.01
N VAL A 314 -6.53 -5.53 -14.04
CA VAL A 314 -5.78 -5.01 -12.89
C VAL A 314 -4.48 -4.35 -13.36
N GLN A 315 -3.69 -5.04 -14.19
CA GLN A 315 -2.41 -4.52 -14.69
C GLN A 315 -2.58 -3.25 -15.53
N ARG A 316 -3.67 -3.12 -16.29
CA ARG A 316 -3.97 -1.91 -17.08
C ARG A 316 -4.24 -0.69 -16.21
N VAL A 317 -4.86 -0.87 -15.04
CA VAL A 317 -5.18 0.22 -14.09
C VAL A 317 -4.05 0.48 -13.10
N PHE A 318 -3.41 -0.58 -12.60
CA PHE A 318 -2.33 -0.52 -11.62
C PHE A 318 -1.06 -1.23 -12.15
N PRO A 319 -0.41 -0.73 -13.21
CA PRO A 319 0.76 -1.36 -13.83
C PRO A 319 1.96 -1.52 -12.89
N PHE A 320 2.06 -0.68 -11.85
CA PHE A 320 3.16 -0.68 -10.87
C PHE A 320 2.66 -0.94 -9.45
N VAL A 321 1.52 -1.63 -9.29
CA VAL A 321 0.96 -1.97 -7.98
C VAL A 321 2.00 -2.59 -7.06
N GLU A 322 1.99 -2.20 -5.79
CA GLU A 322 2.80 -2.81 -4.74
C GLU A 322 2.62 -4.34 -4.74
N GLY A 323 3.74 -5.07 -4.76
CA GLY A 323 3.74 -6.53 -4.88
C GLY A 323 3.51 -7.09 -6.29
N GLY A 324 3.13 -6.25 -7.27
CA GLY A 324 2.88 -6.62 -8.67
C GLY A 324 4.00 -7.43 -9.31
N PRO A 325 5.29 -7.05 -9.23
CA PRO A 325 6.38 -7.82 -9.83
C PRO A 325 6.42 -9.29 -9.38
N HIS A 326 6.11 -9.56 -8.11
CA HIS A 326 6.08 -10.93 -7.58
C HIS A 326 4.85 -11.69 -8.06
N ALA A 327 3.68 -11.04 -8.05
CA ALA A 327 2.44 -11.62 -8.55
C ALA A 327 2.52 -11.99 -10.04
N TRP A 328 3.09 -11.10 -10.86
CA TRP A 328 3.24 -11.30 -12.31
C TRP A 328 4.23 -12.41 -12.65
N ARG A 329 5.30 -12.59 -11.88
CA ARG A 329 6.22 -13.75 -12.05
C ARG A 329 5.54 -15.06 -11.70
N ALA A 330 4.85 -15.13 -10.56
CA ALA A 330 4.10 -16.33 -10.16
C ALA A 330 3.04 -16.69 -11.22
N LEU A 331 2.33 -15.69 -11.74
CA LEU A 331 1.38 -15.88 -12.82
C LEU A 331 2.07 -16.38 -14.10
N ALA A 332 3.23 -15.82 -14.46
CA ALA A 332 3.96 -16.26 -15.63
C ALA A 332 4.42 -17.72 -15.55
N ASP A 333 4.88 -18.15 -14.37
CA ASP A 333 5.32 -19.53 -14.15
C ASP A 333 4.14 -20.49 -14.19
N TRP A 334 3.01 -20.12 -13.59
CA TRP A 334 1.76 -20.89 -13.75
C TRP A 334 1.31 -20.97 -15.22
N MET A 335 1.33 -19.85 -15.97
CA MET A 335 1.00 -19.84 -17.40
C MET A 335 1.91 -20.77 -18.20
N GLN A 336 3.20 -20.82 -17.85
CA GLN A 336 4.17 -21.72 -18.45
C GLN A 336 3.82 -23.20 -18.17
N GLU A 337 3.46 -23.52 -16.92
CA GLU A 337 3.00 -24.85 -16.51
C GLU A 337 1.72 -25.29 -17.22
N GLN A 338 0.81 -24.35 -17.49
CA GLN A 338 -0.40 -24.58 -18.30
C GLN A 338 -0.13 -24.67 -19.81
N GLY A 339 1.14 -24.68 -20.24
CA GLY A 339 1.51 -24.79 -21.66
C GLY A 339 1.29 -23.51 -22.47
N ARG A 340 1.11 -22.35 -21.82
CA ARG A 340 0.88 -21.03 -22.43
C ARG A 340 2.11 -20.15 -22.32
N ALA A 341 3.17 -20.57 -23.02
CA ALA A 341 4.45 -19.86 -23.06
C ALA A 341 4.33 -18.40 -23.57
N ASP A 342 3.37 -18.14 -24.45
CA ASP A 342 3.05 -16.81 -24.96
C ASP A 342 2.59 -15.86 -23.83
N LEU A 343 1.66 -16.32 -22.99
CA LEU A 343 1.18 -15.56 -21.83
C LEU A 343 2.25 -15.49 -20.74
N ALA A 344 3.03 -16.54 -20.53
CA ALA A 344 4.17 -16.50 -19.60
C ALA A 344 5.15 -15.38 -19.97
N GLN A 345 5.47 -15.22 -21.27
CA GLN A 345 6.33 -14.13 -21.73
C GLN A 345 5.69 -12.75 -21.50
N LYS A 346 4.40 -12.59 -21.81
CA LYS A 346 3.64 -11.35 -21.52
C LYS A 346 3.75 -10.98 -20.04
N TRP A 347 3.48 -11.93 -19.14
CA TRP A 347 3.48 -11.67 -17.70
C TRP A 347 4.88 -11.43 -17.12
N ARG A 348 5.94 -12.05 -17.67
CA ARG A 348 7.33 -11.68 -17.35
C ARG A 348 7.67 -10.26 -17.78
N ALA A 349 7.17 -9.81 -18.93
CA ALA A 349 7.36 -8.44 -19.38
C ALA A 349 6.65 -7.43 -18.46
N HIS A 350 5.42 -7.74 -18.01
CA HIS A 350 4.72 -6.93 -17.01
C HIS A 350 5.43 -6.93 -15.65
N ALA A 351 6.00 -8.06 -15.22
CA ALA A 351 6.83 -8.10 -14.02
C ALA A 351 8.03 -7.15 -14.14
N ALA A 352 8.79 -7.24 -15.24
CA ALA A 352 9.94 -6.39 -15.49
C ALA A 352 9.57 -4.90 -15.61
N GLN A 353 8.40 -4.58 -16.16
CA GLN A 353 7.87 -3.22 -16.14
C GLN A 353 7.61 -2.77 -14.69
N ALA A 354 6.88 -3.55 -13.90
CA ALA A 354 6.52 -3.20 -12.53
C ALA A 354 7.76 -3.02 -11.61
N GLU A 355 8.89 -3.66 -11.94
CA GLU A 355 10.18 -3.49 -11.24
C GLU A 355 10.73 -2.05 -11.29
N SER A 356 10.29 -1.20 -12.22
CA SER A 356 10.71 0.21 -12.24
C SER A 356 9.93 1.10 -11.27
N GLY A 357 9.01 0.55 -10.47
CA GLY A 357 8.23 1.29 -9.48
C GLY A 357 8.93 1.41 -8.12
N ALA A 358 8.57 2.45 -7.35
CA ALA A 358 9.19 2.74 -6.06
C ALA A 358 9.01 1.62 -5.00
N PHE A 359 7.91 0.86 -5.01
CA PHE A 359 7.72 -0.27 -4.08
C PHE A 359 8.62 -1.46 -4.39
N PHE A 360 8.98 -1.67 -5.66
CA PHE A 360 9.97 -2.70 -5.98
C PHE A 360 11.35 -2.34 -5.43
N GLU A 361 11.70 -1.06 -5.46
CA GLU A 361 12.91 -0.55 -4.83
C GLU A 361 12.88 -0.81 -3.31
N MET A 362 11.75 -0.61 -2.63
CA MET A 362 11.60 -0.99 -1.21
C MET A 362 11.92 -2.47 -0.94
N SER A 363 11.36 -3.38 -1.73
CA SER A 363 11.62 -4.83 -1.61
C SER A 363 13.10 -5.15 -1.85
N THR A 364 13.70 -4.53 -2.87
CA THR A 364 15.12 -4.69 -3.17
C THR A 364 16.01 -4.20 -2.03
N LYS A 365 15.66 -3.07 -1.42
CA LYS A 365 16.35 -2.50 -0.26
C LYS A 365 16.16 -3.39 0.98
N ALA A 366 14.97 -3.91 1.22
CA ALA A 366 14.71 -4.85 2.32
C ALA A 366 15.58 -6.12 2.20
N ALA A 367 15.65 -6.71 1.01
CA ALA A 367 16.51 -7.86 0.73
C ALA A 367 18.01 -7.55 0.88
N GLN A 368 18.43 -6.29 0.70
CA GLN A 368 19.80 -5.85 0.98
C GLN A 368 20.04 -5.74 2.49
N VAL A 369 19.09 -5.15 3.24
CA VAL A 369 19.18 -5.06 4.70
C VAL A 369 19.26 -6.44 5.33
N ASP A 370 18.43 -7.39 4.93
CA ASP A 370 18.48 -8.75 5.48
C ASP A 370 19.83 -9.42 5.25
N ARG A 371 20.43 -9.27 4.05
CA ARG A 371 21.78 -9.75 3.77
C ARG A 371 22.83 -9.10 4.68
N PHE A 372 22.72 -7.80 4.95
CA PHE A 372 23.60 -7.12 5.90
C PHE A 372 23.39 -7.60 7.33
N LEU A 373 22.15 -7.75 7.79
CA LEU A 373 21.83 -8.23 9.13
C LEU A 373 22.35 -9.66 9.35
N ASN A 374 22.17 -10.54 8.35
CA ASN A 374 22.72 -11.89 8.38
C ASN A 374 24.26 -11.88 8.44
N ALA A 375 24.92 -11.03 7.63
CA ALA A 375 26.37 -10.88 7.66
C ALA A 375 26.88 -10.33 9.00
N ILE A 376 26.21 -9.32 9.56
CA ILE A 376 26.50 -8.73 10.88
C ILE A 376 26.37 -9.79 11.97
N ALA A 377 25.29 -10.58 11.95
CA ALA A 377 25.07 -11.67 12.90
C ALA A 377 26.17 -12.74 12.80
N GLY A 378 26.49 -13.21 11.59
CA GLY A 378 27.55 -14.19 11.37
C GLY A 378 28.94 -13.70 11.78
N LEU A 379 29.30 -12.45 11.47
CA LEU A 379 30.54 -11.82 11.90
C LEU A 379 30.59 -11.61 13.43
N SER A 380 29.49 -11.24 14.06
CA SER A 380 29.41 -11.05 15.51
C SER A 380 29.61 -12.38 16.25
N LEU A 381 28.95 -13.44 15.78
CA LEU A 381 29.15 -14.79 16.31
C LEU A 381 30.59 -15.28 16.06
N ALA A 382 31.15 -15.04 14.88
CA ALA A 382 32.52 -15.38 14.58
C ALA A 382 33.52 -14.62 15.45
N LEU A 383 33.27 -13.34 15.75
CA LEU A 383 34.10 -12.54 16.66
C LEU A 383 34.12 -13.14 18.07
N ILE A 384 32.96 -13.56 18.57
CA ILE A 384 32.84 -14.21 19.88
C ILE A 384 33.64 -15.52 19.89
N LEU A 385 33.43 -16.37 18.89
CA LEU A 385 34.07 -17.68 18.81
C LEU A 385 35.58 -17.58 18.56
N ILE A 386 36.04 -16.67 17.69
CA ILE A 386 37.47 -16.52 17.41
C ILE A 386 38.21 -15.95 18.62
N ALA A 387 37.62 -14.99 19.34
CA ALA A 387 38.18 -14.48 20.60
C ALA A 387 38.38 -15.62 21.61
N LEU A 388 37.37 -16.49 21.75
CA LEU A 388 37.43 -17.66 22.61
C LEU A 388 38.50 -18.66 22.16
N ILE A 389 38.57 -18.99 20.85
CA ILE A 389 39.58 -19.91 20.28
C ILE A 389 41.00 -19.38 20.48
N VAL A 390 41.22 -18.09 20.21
CA VAL A 390 42.50 -17.40 20.40
C VAL A 390 42.91 -17.48 21.87
N GLY A 391 41.97 -17.20 22.78
CA GLY A 391 42.15 -17.42 24.20
C GLY A 391 42.58 -18.86 24.52
N MET A 392 41.80 -19.86 24.08
CA MET A 392 42.06 -21.27 24.34
C MET A 392 43.46 -21.70 23.87
N ARG A 393 43.88 -21.23 22.70
CA ARG A 393 45.24 -21.48 22.19
C ARG A 393 46.31 -20.87 23.05
N GLY A 394 46.14 -19.60 23.40
CA GLY A 394 47.07 -18.91 24.28
C GLY A 394 47.13 -19.54 25.67
N GLY A 395 46.02 -20.10 26.17
CA GLY A 395 45.95 -20.87 27.41
C GLY A 395 46.72 -22.20 27.34
N VAL A 396 46.51 -22.99 26.29
CA VAL A 396 47.27 -24.24 26.06
C VAL A 396 48.77 -23.94 25.91
N ALA A 397 49.12 -22.88 25.16
CA ALA A 397 50.50 -22.45 25.02
C ALA A 397 51.11 -22.00 26.36
N ARG A 398 50.35 -21.25 27.17
CA ARG A 398 50.75 -20.82 28.52
C ARG A 398 51.03 -22.01 29.42
N ARG A 399 50.15 -23.01 29.41
CA ARG A 399 50.32 -24.25 30.18
C ARG A 399 51.61 -24.98 29.79
N ARG A 400 51.82 -25.21 28.49
CA ARG A 400 53.04 -25.87 27.99
C ARG A 400 54.31 -25.10 28.36
N LEU A 401 54.28 -23.77 28.28
CA LEU A 401 55.41 -22.92 28.68
C LEU A 401 55.74 -23.09 30.17
N ARG A 402 54.73 -23.20 31.03
CA ARG A 402 54.92 -23.42 32.48
C ARG A 402 55.46 -24.80 32.82
N GLU A 403 54.94 -25.82 32.13
CA GLU A 403 55.44 -27.19 32.26
C GLU A 403 56.90 -27.29 31.82
N ALA A 404 57.31 -26.52 30.79
CA ALA A 404 58.70 -26.47 30.32
C ALA A 404 59.61 -25.54 31.13
N GLN A 405 59.08 -24.44 31.68
CA GLN A 405 59.82 -23.40 32.39
C GLN A 405 59.04 -22.93 33.64
N PRO A 406 59.10 -23.67 34.75
CA PRO A 406 58.34 -23.36 35.97
C PRO A 406 58.68 -21.98 36.56
N GLU A 407 59.92 -21.52 36.36
CA GLU A 407 60.44 -20.26 36.91
C GLU A 407 60.08 -19.02 36.07
N ALA A 408 59.48 -19.20 34.88
CA ALA A 408 59.08 -18.08 34.01
C ALA A 408 57.86 -17.35 34.61
N GLY A 409 58.13 -16.38 35.50
CA GLY A 409 57.23 -15.66 36.41
C GLY A 409 56.10 -14.81 35.82
N GLY A 410 55.39 -15.29 34.80
CA GLY A 410 54.19 -14.63 34.28
C GLY A 410 52.89 -15.07 34.96
N ARG A 411 51.86 -14.22 34.91
CA ARG A 411 50.54 -14.51 35.47
C ARG A 411 49.93 -15.77 34.85
N TRP A 412 49.28 -16.57 35.68
CA TRP A 412 48.79 -17.90 35.30
C TRP A 412 47.53 -17.88 34.45
N TRP A 413 46.75 -16.82 34.57
CA TRP A 413 45.48 -16.64 33.91
C TRP A 413 45.58 -15.88 32.58
N MET A 414 46.75 -15.33 32.23
CA MET A 414 46.93 -14.60 30.98
C MET A 414 47.34 -15.54 29.83
N PRO A 415 46.60 -15.58 28.70
CA PRO A 415 46.95 -16.39 27.54
C PRO A 415 48.19 -15.84 26.82
N VAL A 416 49.00 -16.72 26.21
CA VAL A 416 50.12 -16.31 25.35
C VAL A 416 49.60 -16.04 23.94
N LEU A 417 49.36 -14.78 23.60
CA LEU A 417 48.80 -14.38 22.30
C LEU A 417 49.89 -14.18 21.25
N LYS A 418 49.70 -14.75 20.06
CA LYS A 418 50.55 -14.46 18.89
C LYS A 418 49.97 -13.29 18.10
N LEU A 419 50.82 -12.46 17.49
CA LEU A 419 50.36 -11.31 16.69
C LEU A 419 49.30 -11.69 15.66
N ARG A 420 49.52 -12.77 14.89
CA ARG A 420 48.57 -13.29 13.89
C ARG A 420 47.22 -13.72 14.46
N GLU A 421 47.15 -14.09 15.75
CA GLU A 421 45.92 -14.48 16.44
C GLU A 421 45.16 -13.24 16.93
N VAL A 422 45.87 -12.16 17.28
CA VAL A 422 45.29 -10.86 17.62
C VAL A 422 44.76 -10.14 16.38
N LEU A 423 45.42 -10.30 15.23
CA LEU A 423 44.96 -9.71 13.97
C LEU A 423 43.60 -10.26 13.52
N ALA A 424 43.25 -11.51 13.87
CA ALA A 424 41.99 -12.13 13.44
C ALA A 424 40.73 -11.40 13.98
N PRO A 425 40.55 -11.20 15.30
CA PRO A 425 39.41 -10.44 15.83
C PRO A 425 39.46 -8.97 15.41
N ILE A 426 40.64 -8.37 15.24
CA ILE A 426 40.77 -7.00 14.73
C ILE A 426 40.25 -6.91 13.29
N LEU A 427 40.60 -7.86 12.43
CA LEU A 427 40.15 -7.89 11.04
C LEU A 427 38.63 -8.11 10.94
N VAL A 428 38.09 -9.03 11.75
CA VAL A 428 36.64 -9.25 11.85
C VAL A 428 35.94 -7.98 12.31
N LEU A 429 36.47 -7.33 13.36
CA LEU A 429 35.91 -6.07 13.87
C LEU A 429 35.98 -4.96 12.81
N ALA A 430 37.11 -4.83 12.09
CA ALA A 430 37.30 -3.83 11.04
C ALA A 430 36.30 -4.01 9.87
N ILE A 431 35.92 -5.25 9.54
CA ILE A 431 34.89 -5.54 8.54
C ILE A 431 33.49 -5.38 9.10
N LEU A 432 33.26 -5.74 10.36
CA LEU A 432 31.97 -5.61 11.02
C LEU A 432 31.53 -4.14 11.16
N THR A 433 32.46 -3.23 11.47
CA THR A 433 32.17 -1.80 11.72
C THR A 433 31.44 -1.09 10.56
N PRO A 434 31.85 -1.20 9.27
CA PRO A 434 31.16 -0.52 8.18
C PRO A 434 29.84 -1.17 7.73
N LEU A 435 29.50 -2.40 8.16
CA LEU A 435 28.28 -3.08 7.67
C LEU A 435 26.98 -2.45 8.18
N PRO A 436 26.81 -2.13 9.48
CA PRO A 436 25.61 -1.44 9.96
C PRO A 436 25.37 -0.11 9.23
N PHE A 437 26.45 0.57 8.86
CA PHE A 437 26.40 1.81 8.10
C PHE A 437 25.85 1.60 6.68
N LEU A 438 26.29 0.55 6.00
CA LEU A 438 25.74 0.16 4.69
C LEU A 438 24.29 -0.32 4.80
N ALA A 439 23.91 -1.01 5.88
CA ALA A 439 22.52 -1.38 6.12
C ALA A 439 21.63 -0.16 6.35
N SER A 440 22.14 0.84 7.09
CA SER A 440 21.37 2.03 7.49
C SER A 440 20.90 2.87 6.31
N THR A 441 21.62 2.90 5.19
CA THR A 441 21.16 3.60 3.97
C THR A 441 19.90 2.97 3.41
N HIS A 442 19.86 1.65 3.40
CA HIS A 442 18.73 0.91 2.86
C HIS A 442 17.54 0.96 3.82
N VAL A 443 17.79 0.91 5.13
CA VAL A 443 16.74 1.13 6.14
C VAL A 443 16.17 2.54 6.05
N ALA A 444 17.01 3.56 5.86
CA ALA A 444 16.54 4.94 5.64
C ALA A 444 15.64 5.03 4.39
N ALA A 445 16.04 4.41 3.28
CA ALA A 445 15.22 4.36 2.06
C ALA A 445 13.86 3.69 2.31
N ILE A 446 13.85 2.55 3.02
CA ILE A 446 12.61 1.86 3.41
C ILE A 446 11.75 2.77 4.29
N GLY A 447 12.35 3.47 5.25
CA GLY A 447 11.65 4.42 6.13
C GLY A 447 11.00 5.57 5.37
N VAL A 448 11.72 6.16 4.41
CA VAL A 448 11.17 7.21 3.53
C VAL A 448 10.00 6.68 2.72
N ILE A 449 10.13 5.48 2.15
CA ILE A 449 9.06 4.86 1.36
C ILE A 449 7.84 4.57 2.22
N ALA A 450 8.04 3.98 3.41
CA ALA A 450 6.97 3.66 4.33
C ALA A 450 6.27 4.92 4.89
N ALA A 451 6.97 6.05 4.94
CA ALA A 451 6.45 7.33 5.39
C ALA A 451 5.91 8.21 4.26
N MET A 452 5.95 7.76 3.01
CA MET A 452 5.35 8.49 1.90
C MET A 452 3.85 8.68 2.13
N PRO A 453 3.33 9.89 1.92
CA PRO A 453 1.89 10.12 2.01
C PRO A 453 1.17 9.37 0.89
N THR A 454 -0.05 8.93 1.18
CA THR A 454 -0.90 8.18 0.23
C THR A 454 -1.11 8.90 -1.10
N GLY A 455 -1.11 10.25 -1.10
CA GLY A 455 -1.15 11.02 -2.34
C GLY A 455 -0.03 10.68 -3.33
N VAL A 456 1.15 10.25 -2.88
CA VAL A 456 2.24 9.82 -3.80
C VAL A 456 1.89 8.51 -4.52
N PHE A 457 1.14 7.62 -3.87
CA PHE A 457 0.83 6.27 -4.39
C PHE A 457 -0.46 6.20 -5.23
N GLU A 458 -1.23 7.27 -5.27
CA GLU A 458 -2.61 7.28 -5.76
C GLU A 458 -2.85 8.44 -6.74
N ASP A 459 -1.80 8.82 -7.46
CA ASP A 459 -1.83 9.93 -8.41
C ASP A 459 -2.30 11.28 -7.83
N GLY A 460 -1.93 11.56 -6.58
CA GLY A 460 -2.39 12.69 -5.80
C GLY A 460 -1.28 13.62 -5.30
N LEU A 461 -0.33 13.99 -6.17
CA LEU A 461 0.79 14.87 -5.78
C LEU A 461 0.35 16.28 -5.36
N ALA A 462 -0.82 16.74 -5.80
CA ALA A 462 -1.43 18.00 -5.40
C ALA A 462 -1.76 18.10 -3.89
N SER A 463 -1.60 17.02 -3.13
CA SER A 463 -2.02 16.96 -1.73
C SER A 463 -1.04 17.71 -0.81
N PRO A 464 -1.52 18.52 0.16
CA PRO A 464 -0.63 19.25 1.09
C PRO A 464 0.35 18.35 1.86
N GLU A 465 -0.04 17.10 2.17
CA GLU A 465 0.87 16.13 2.82
C GLU A 465 2.08 15.77 1.96
N VAL A 466 1.94 15.79 0.62
CA VAL A 466 3.04 15.50 -0.31
C VAL A 466 4.07 16.62 -0.29
N GLU A 467 3.65 17.87 -0.32
CA GLU A 467 4.55 19.03 -0.21
C GLU A 467 5.32 19.01 1.11
N LEU A 468 4.61 18.82 2.24
CA LEU A 468 5.25 18.73 3.56
C LEU A 468 6.22 17.55 3.67
N TRP A 469 5.91 16.42 3.02
CA TRP A 469 6.82 15.29 2.96
C TRP A 469 8.06 15.59 2.10
N LEU A 470 7.89 16.21 0.93
CA LEU A 470 8.99 16.63 0.05
C LEU A 470 9.93 17.63 0.72
N ASP A 471 9.38 18.56 1.52
CA ASP A 471 10.17 19.54 2.30
C ASP A 471 11.05 18.89 3.36
N LYS A 472 10.60 17.76 3.94
CA LYS A 472 11.40 16.96 4.90
C LYS A 472 12.51 16.17 4.22
N LEU A 473 12.44 15.95 2.90
CA LEU A 473 13.50 15.28 2.16
C LEU A 473 14.71 16.20 1.96
N THR A 474 15.88 15.58 1.85
CA THR A 474 17.11 16.32 1.56
C THR A 474 17.02 16.95 0.18
N ALA A 475 17.44 18.22 0.09
CA ALA A 475 17.50 18.94 -1.17
C ALA A 475 18.29 18.16 -2.23
N SER A 476 17.68 17.99 -3.40
CA SER A 476 18.26 17.34 -4.57
C SER A 476 17.49 17.78 -5.81
N GLU A 477 18.11 17.71 -6.99
CA GLU A 477 17.45 18.07 -8.25
C GLU A 477 16.16 17.29 -8.48
N ALA A 478 16.16 15.99 -8.16
CA ALA A 478 14.99 15.13 -8.27
C ALA A 478 13.86 15.53 -7.31
N ARG A 479 14.20 15.87 -6.06
CA ARG A 479 13.23 16.35 -5.06
C ARG A 479 12.63 17.70 -5.47
N ASP A 480 13.44 18.62 -5.96
CA ASP A 480 12.99 19.96 -6.38
C ASP A 480 12.12 19.88 -7.66
N ALA A 481 12.45 18.97 -8.57
CA ALA A 481 11.62 18.66 -9.73
C ALA A 481 10.25 18.08 -9.29
N LEU A 482 10.22 17.13 -8.34
CA LEU A 482 8.97 16.61 -7.78
C LEU A 482 8.14 17.70 -7.08
N ALA A 483 8.78 18.57 -6.30
CA ALA A 483 8.09 19.68 -5.64
C ALA A 483 7.47 20.64 -6.66
N THR A 484 8.17 20.92 -7.77
CA THR A 484 7.64 21.72 -8.87
C THR A 484 6.42 21.05 -9.52
N ILE A 485 6.49 19.73 -9.77
CA ILE A 485 5.36 18.97 -10.33
C ILE A 485 4.17 18.98 -9.37
N ALA A 486 4.39 18.70 -8.08
CA ALA A 486 3.36 18.70 -7.05
C ALA A 486 2.68 20.08 -6.93
N HIS A 487 3.47 21.15 -6.95
CA HIS A 487 2.97 22.52 -6.91
C HIS A 487 2.11 22.85 -8.15
N ASN A 488 2.59 22.52 -9.35
CA ASN A 488 1.83 22.75 -10.59
C ASN A 488 0.52 21.95 -10.61
N GLU A 489 0.53 20.70 -10.13
CA GLU A 489 -0.68 19.88 -9.97
C GLU A 489 -1.65 20.51 -8.97
N ARG A 490 -1.14 21.04 -7.85
CA ARG A 490 -1.94 21.76 -6.86
C ARG A 490 -2.56 23.04 -7.43
N GLU A 491 -1.80 23.86 -8.16
CA GLU A 491 -2.34 25.08 -8.78
C GLU A 491 -3.39 24.77 -9.84
N ALA A 492 -3.15 23.76 -10.68
CA ALA A 492 -4.12 23.29 -11.67
C ALA A 492 -5.42 22.83 -11.00
N LEU A 493 -5.31 22.05 -9.92
CA LEU A 493 -6.44 21.60 -9.14
C LEU A 493 -7.22 22.75 -8.47
N VAL A 494 -6.52 23.67 -7.80
CA VAL A 494 -7.13 24.83 -7.13
C VAL A 494 -7.85 25.73 -8.13
N SER A 495 -7.28 25.90 -9.32
CA SER A 495 -7.87 26.70 -10.40
C SER A 495 -8.98 25.99 -11.18
N GLY A 496 -9.16 24.67 -11.01
CA GLY A 496 -10.11 23.86 -11.77
C GLY A 496 -9.67 23.59 -13.21
N VAL A 497 -8.39 23.79 -13.53
CA VAL A 497 -7.83 23.63 -14.89
C VAL A 497 -7.16 22.26 -15.00
N ALA A 498 -7.40 21.57 -16.12
CA ALA A 498 -6.70 20.32 -16.40
C ALA A 498 -5.20 20.57 -16.66
N LEU A 499 -4.33 19.82 -16.00
CA LEU A 499 -2.89 19.94 -16.21
C LEU A 499 -2.50 19.40 -17.59
N ALA A 500 -1.82 20.24 -18.38
CA ALA A 500 -1.41 19.91 -19.76
C ALA A 500 -0.20 18.98 -19.82
N ASP A 501 0.76 19.13 -18.89
CA ASP A 501 1.94 18.27 -18.80
C ASP A 501 1.77 17.23 -17.70
N LYS A 502 2.18 16.00 -17.97
CA LYS A 502 2.03 14.85 -17.06
C LYS A 502 3.33 14.06 -17.04
N PRO A 503 4.40 14.60 -16.43
CA PRO A 503 5.71 13.97 -16.49
C PRO A 503 5.73 12.64 -15.72
N PRO A 504 6.53 11.65 -16.13
CA PRO A 504 6.73 10.44 -15.34
C PRO A 504 7.47 10.77 -14.04
N ILE A 505 7.00 10.25 -12.90
CA ILE A 505 7.55 10.59 -11.58
C ILE A 505 8.37 9.48 -10.93
N ASN A 506 8.24 8.23 -11.37
CA ASN A 506 8.85 7.08 -10.68
C ASN A 506 10.38 7.20 -10.56
N ALA A 507 11.06 7.63 -11.62
CA ALA A 507 12.51 7.84 -11.60
C ALA A 507 12.90 8.97 -10.63
N LEU A 508 12.21 10.12 -10.72
CA LEU A 508 12.44 11.25 -9.81
C LEU A 508 12.20 10.86 -8.35
N LEU A 509 11.16 10.06 -8.10
CA LEU A 509 10.82 9.57 -6.77
C LEU A 509 11.94 8.69 -6.20
N ILE A 510 12.40 7.71 -6.96
CA ILE A 510 13.52 6.84 -6.57
C ILE A 510 14.79 7.66 -6.34
N ASP A 511 15.10 8.61 -7.22
CA ASP A 511 16.29 9.45 -7.11
C ASP A 511 16.25 10.37 -5.88
N ALA A 512 15.10 10.97 -5.58
CA ALA A 512 14.91 11.79 -4.38
C ALA A 512 15.05 10.96 -3.08
N ILE A 513 14.45 9.76 -3.05
CA ILE A 513 14.57 8.82 -1.92
C ILE A 513 16.04 8.40 -1.72
N ASN A 514 16.73 8.06 -2.81
CA ASN A 514 18.13 7.67 -2.76
C ASN A 514 19.01 8.83 -2.29
N ALA A 515 18.81 10.05 -2.81
CA ALA A 515 19.54 11.24 -2.39
C ALA A 515 19.40 11.50 -0.88
N HIS A 516 18.16 11.44 -0.35
CA HIS A 516 17.91 11.59 1.08
C HIS A 516 18.52 10.45 1.92
N SER A 517 18.48 9.22 1.41
CA SER A 517 19.10 8.07 2.09
C SER A 517 20.62 8.17 2.14
N TYR A 518 21.24 8.73 1.10
CA TYR A 518 22.69 8.96 1.02
C TYR A 518 23.17 10.16 1.85
N SER A 519 22.39 11.22 2.00
CA SER A 519 22.74 12.36 2.88
C SER A 519 22.70 11.95 4.35
N HIS A 520 21.64 11.26 4.78
CA HIS A 520 21.52 10.72 6.13
C HIS A 520 22.65 9.75 6.48
N ARG A 521 23.16 9.03 5.48
CA ARG A 521 24.36 8.21 5.63
C ARG A 521 25.57 9.07 6.01
N LEU A 522 25.87 10.14 5.28
CA LEU A 522 27.05 10.98 5.57
C LEU A 522 26.96 11.67 6.94
N ASP A 523 25.79 12.19 7.29
CA ASP A 523 25.57 12.82 8.58
C ASP A 523 25.71 11.84 9.74
N ARG A 524 25.33 10.57 9.54
CA ARG A 524 25.49 9.52 10.56
C ARG A 524 26.90 8.98 10.68
N PHE A 525 27.63 8.91 9.56
CA PHE A 525 29.05 8.57 9.61
C PHE A 525 29.83 9.56 10.47
N THR A 526 29.51 10.84 10.31
CA THR A 526 30.19 11.92 11.02
C THR A 526 29.70 12.06 12.47
N SER A 527 28.42 11.72 12.75
CA SER A 527 27.88 11.77 14.11
C SER A 527 28.21 10.55 14.98
N GLY A 528 28.59 9.41 14.38
CA GLY A 528 29.02 8.22 15.12
C GLY A 528 27.90 7.49 15.87
N SER A 529 26.64 7.60 15.42
CA SER A 529 25.50 6.84 15.94
C SER A 529 25.50 5.40 15.37
N TYR A 530 25.68 4.39 16.23
CA TYR A 530 25.83 2.99 15.82
C TYR A 530 24.68 2.07 16.27
N VAL A 531 23.84 2.47 17.23
CA VAL A 531 22.98 1.54 17.97
C VAL A 531 21.53 1.52 17.48
N SER A 532 21.08 2.49 16.70
CA SER A 532 19.67 2.57 16.31
C SER A 532 19.35 2.30 14.84
N LEU A 533 19.69 1.12 14.31
CA LEU A 533 19.15 0.67 13.01
C LEU A 533 17.59 0.75 12.96
N PHE A 534 16.91 0.69 14.12
CA PHE A 534 15.44 0.66 14.21
C PHE A 534 14.77 1.85 14.89
N SER A 535 15.46 2.70 15.67
CA SER A 535 14.81 3.87 16.30
C SER A 535 14.57 5.04 15.33
N GLN A 536 14.87 4.83 14.05
CA GLN A 536 14.97 5.86 13.02
C GLN A 536 13.84 5.81 11.98
N VAL A 537 12.91 4.86 12.10
CA VAL A 537 11.77 4.73 11.18
C VAL A 537 10.70 5.80 11.44
N ALA A 538 10.74 6.47 12.60
CA ALA A 538 9.90 7.64 12.85
C ALA A 538 10.56 8.90 12.26
N LEU A 539 9.89 9.56 11.32
CA LEU A 539 10.23 10.92 10.86
C LEU A 539 10.04 11.99 11.96
N ASP A 540 9.63 11.58 13.17
CA ASP A 540 9.42 12.47 14.30
C ASP A 540 10.63 12.50 15.23
N ASP A 541 10.92 13.72 15.67
CA ASP A 541 12.09 14.23 16.38
C ASP A 541 12.26 13.62 17.79
N THR A 542 12.44 12.30 17.86
CA THR A 542 12.62 11.56 19.12
C THR A 542 14.05 11.71 19.62
N SER A 543 14.34 12.90 20.15
CA SER A 543 15.58 13.33 20.81
C SER A 543 16.06 12.47 22.00
N VAL A 544 15.32 11.44 22.39
CA VAL A 544 15.64 10.58 23.55
C VAL A 544 16.68 9.51 23.21
N VAL A 545 16.83 9.11 21.94
CA VAL A 545 17.81 8.06 21.56
C VAL A 545 19.21 8.61 21.26
N SER A 546 19.33 9.89 20.90
CA SER A 546 20.60 10.53 20.52
C SER A 546 21.64 10.58 21.66
N ALA A 547 21.20 10.59 22.93
CA ALA A 547 22.10 10.65 24.08
C ALA A 547 22.85 9.32 24.36
N LEU A 548 22.38 8.20 23.80
CA LEU A 548 22.99 6.89 23.97
C LEU A 548 23.89 6.47 22.79
N ASP A 549 23.97 7.25 21.72
CA ASP A 549 24.42 6.73 20.42
C ASP A 549 25.87 7.10 20.02
N THR A 550 26.46 8.13 20.61
CA THR A 550 27.78 8.68 20.20
C THR A 550 28.95 8.29 21.11
N ASN A 551 28.74 7.33 22.02
CA ASN A 551 29.68 7.12 23.11
C ASN A 551 30.86 6.22 22.67
N PRO A 552 32.12 6.70 22.64
CA PRO A 552 33.31 5.85 22.45
C PRO A 552 33.37 4.69 23.47
N LEU A 553 32.60 4.79 24.57
CA LEU A 553 32.36 3.68 25.48
C LEU A 553 31.85 2.42 24.77
N TYR A 554 31.04 2.46 23.71
CA TYR A 554 30.59 1.21 23.06
C TYR A 554 31.72 0.46 22.35
N ALA A 555 32.61 1.17 21.65
CA ALA A 555 33.78 0.57 21.05
C ALA A 555 34.71 0.00 22.13
N LEU A 556 34.91 0.73 23.23
CA LEU A 556 35.66 0.27 24.39
C LEU A 556 34.99 -0.94 25.06
N THR A 557 33.67 -0.95 25.17
CA THR A 557 32.88 -2.06 25.70
C THR A 557 33.00 -3.27 24.79
N GLY A 558 32.93 -3.12 23.46
CA GLY A 558 33.16 -4.21 22.51
C GLY A 558 34.57 -4.80 22.63
N LEU A 559 35.59 -3.95 22.68
CA LEU A 559 36.98 -4.37 22.90
C LEU A 559 37.16 -5.06 24.26
N PHE A 560 36.50 -4.56 25.31
CA PHE A 560 36.49 -5.16 26.63
C PHE A 560 35.85 -6.55 26.61
N HIS A 561 34.72 -6.74 25.93
CA HIS A 561 34.08 -8.05 25.77
C HIS A 561 34.96 -9.03 24.99
N VAL A 562 35.60 -8.58 23.91
CA VAL A 562 36.57 -9.40 23.15
C VAL A 562 37.74 -9.80 24.06
N ALA A 563 38.30 -8.87 24.83
CA ALA A 563 39.38 -9.15 25.78
C ALA A 563 38.93 -10.15 26.87
N LEU A 564 37.73 -9.97 27.42
CA LEU A 564 37.15 -10.89 28.41
C LEU A 564 36.96 -12.30 27.83
N LEU A 565 36.48 -12.42 26.60
CA LEU A 565 36.33 -13.70 25.90
C LEU A 565 37.68 -14.37 25.62
N ILE A 566 38.70 -13.59 25.27
CA ILE A 566 40.09 -14.09 25.13
C ILE A 566 40.60 -14.61 26.48
N LEU A 567 40.36 -13.89 27.58
CA LEU A 567 40.76 -14.33 28.92
C LEU A 567 40.02 -15.60 29.34
N LEU A 568 38.71 -15.66 29.13
CA LEU A 568 37.88 -16.84 29.41
C LEU A 568 38.36 -18.05 28.60
N GLY A 569 38.60 -17.86 27.30
CA GLY A 569 39.20 -18.87 26.45
C GLY A 569 40.55 -19.32 27.00
N GLY A 570 41.41 -18.39 27.43
CA GLY A 570 42.70 -18.65 28.09
C GLY A 570 42.58 -19.57 29.29
N LEU A 571 41.60 -19.32 30.16
CA LEU A 571 41.30 -20.18 31.31
C LEU A 571 40.87 -21.59 30.85
N ILE A 572 39.95 -21.69 29.89
CA ILE A 572 39.50 -22.98 29.35
C ILE A 572 40.69 -23.74 28.74
N GLY A 573 41.54 -23.09 27.94
CA GLY A 573 42.70 -23.72 27.33
C GLY A 573 43.72 -24.22 28.36
N ASN A 574 43.90 -23.48 29.46
CA ASN A 574 44.81 -23.85 30.54
C ASN A 574 44.28 -25.05 31.35
N PHE A 575 43.00 -25.04 31.74
CA PHE A 575 42.43 -26.07 32.62
C PHE A 575 41.85 -27.27 31.87
N LEU A 576 41.32 -27.08 30.66
CA LEU A 576 40.59 -28.08 29.87
C LEU A 576 41.18 -28.23 28.45
N PRO A 577 42.48 -28.58 28.30
CA PRO A 577 43.16 -28.58 27.01
C PRO A 577 42.56 -29.58 26.00
N ARG A 578 41.92 -30.67 26.47
CA ARG A 578 41.21 -31.62 25.60
C ARG A 578 40.01 -30.98 24.92
N VAL A 579 39.22 -30.20 25.66
CA VAL A 579 38.08 -29.45 25.12
C VAL A 579 38.56 -28.42 24.10
N ALA A 580 39.61 -27.67 24.44
CA ALA A 580 40.23 -26.72 23.52
C ALA A 580 40.70 -27.37 22.21
N GLY A 581 41.27 -28.58 22.28
CA GLY A 581 41.67 -29.36 21.10
C GLY A 581 40.49 -29.79 20.23
N VAL A 582 39.40 -30.27 20.83
CA VAL A 582 38.18 -30.66 20.11
C VAL A 582 37.54 -29.45 19.43
N VAL A 583 37.39 -28.32 20.14
CA VAL A 583 36.82 -27.08 19.58
C VAL A 583 37.64 -26.59 18.38
N GLN A 584 38.97 -26.64 18.47
CA GLN A 584 39.86 -26.25 17.37
C GLN A 584 39.79 -27.17 16.16
N LEU A 585 39.42 -28.44 16.34
CA LEU A 585 39.20 -29.39 15.25
C LEU A 585 37.79 -29.30 14.66
N ALA A 586 36.82 -28.82 15.42
CA ALA A 586 35.41 -28.81 15.01
C ALA A 586 35.01 -27.51 14.29
N LEU A 587 35.63 -26.37 14.61
CA LEU A 587 35.18 -25.07 14.09
C LEU A 587 35.92 -24.66 12.79
N PRO A 588 35.19 -24.37 11.70
CA PRO A 588 35.77 -23.86 10.46
C PRO A 588 36.68 -22.65 10.68
N GLY A 589 37.80 -22.58 9.96
CA GLY A 589 38.78 -21.51 10.12
C GLY A 589 39.62 -21.56 11.41
N ALA A 590 39.35 -22.51 12.31
CA ALA A 590 40.14 -22.63 13.52
C ALA A 590 41.63 -22.86 13.27
N PRO A 591 42.14 -23.77 12.40
CA PRO A 591 43.57 -24.10 12.27
C PRO A 591 44.51 -22.88 12.33
N ALA A 592 45.58 -22.97 13.12
CA ALA A 592 46.54 -21.89 13.34
C ALA A 592 47.26 -21.42 12.06
N ILE A 593 47.35 -22.25 11.02
CA ILE A 593 47.80 -21.84 9.68
C ILE A 593 46.90 -20.74 9.08
N PHE A 594 45.61 -20.73 9.42
CA PHE A 594 44.66 -19.71 8.99
C PHE A 594 44.50 -18.58 9.99
N ALA A 595 45.28 -18.51 11.07
CA ALA A 595 45.09 -17.53 12.14
C ALA A 595 44.65 -16.11 11.70
N PRO A 596 45.27 -15.44 10.70
CA PRO A 596 44.82 -14.11 10.28
C PRO A 596 43.46 -14.08 9.55
N LEU A 597 43.07 -15.17 8.87
CA LEU A 597 41.83 -15.28 8.08
C LEU A 597 40.76 -16.15 8.74
N GLY A 598 41.08 -16.84 9.83
CA GLY A 598 40.22 -17.85 10.47
C GLY A 598 38.89 -17.26 10.92
N GLY A 599 38.90 -16.02 11.40
CA GLY A 599 37.68 -15.29 11.74
C GLY A 599 36.75 -15.05 10.55
N LEU A 600 37.30 -14.80 9.36
CA LEU A 600 36.50 -14.59 8.14
C LEU A 600 35.94 -15.89 7.58
N ILE A 601 36.71 -16.98 7.63
CA ILE A 601 36.22 -18.32 7.26
C ILE A 601 35.07 -18.74 8.17
N LEU A 602 35.21 -18.51 9.49
CA LEU A 602 34.17 -18.80 10.46
C LEU A 602 32.94 -17.91 10.28
N ALA A 603 33.12 -16.62 10.01
CA ALA A 603 32.03 -15.69 9.72
C ALA A 603 31.25 -16.12 8.49
N ALA A 604 31.92 -16.45 7.38
CA ALA A 604 31.28 -16.91 6.16
C ALA A 604 30.46 -18.20 6.40
N PHE A 605 31.02 -19.15 7.16
CA PHE A 605 30.31 -20.38 7.55
C PHE A 605 29.05 -20.07 8.37
N LEU A 606 29.15 -19.20 9.38
CA LEU A 606 28.04 -18.86 10.26
C LEU A 606 26.96 -18.07 9.54
N SER A 607 27.31 -17.09 8.70
CA SER A 607 26.35 -16.34 7.88
C SER A 607 25.60 -17.27 6.91
N ALA A 608 26.30 -18.23 6.31
CA ALA A 608 25.65 -19.22 5.44
C ALA A 608 24.73 -20.17 6.24
N ALA A 609 25.15 -20.61 7.43
CA ALA A 609 24.31 -21.44 8.29
C ALA A 609 23.06 -20.69 8.77
N LEU A 610 23.20 -19.41 9.15
CA LEU A 610 22.08 -18.55 9.53
C LEU A 610 21.12 -18.30 8.37
N ALA A 611 21.62 -18.12 7.14
CA ALA A 611 20.78 -18.04 5.95
C ALA A 611 20.00 -19.35 5.70
N LEU A 612 20.61 -20.53 5.90
CA LEU A 612 19.88 -21.80 5.84
C LEU A 612 18.78 -21.91 6.90
N LEU A 613 18.93 -21.22 8.05
CA LEU A 613 17.91 -21.11 9.10
C LEU A 613 16.91 -19.97 8.85
N GLY A 614 17.11 -19.15 7.81
CA GLY A 614 16.19 -18.12 7.39
C GLY A 614 16.38 -16.72 7.99
N PHE A 615 17.56 -16.42 8.51
CA PHE A 615 17.88 -15.08 9.00
C PHE A 615 18.07 -14.04 7.89
N ASP A 616 18.13 -14.46 6.62
CA ASP A 616 18.38 -13.61 5.45
C ASP A 616 17.10 -13.17 4.72
N PHE A 617 15.92 -13.36 5.33
CA PHE A 617 14.64 -12.96 4.73
C PHE A 617 13.64 -12.33 5.71
N ILE A 618 14.05 -11.95 6.93
CA ILE A 618 13.10 -11.46 7.97
C ILE A 618 12.38 -10.19 7.50
N LEU A 619 13.11 -9.16 7.10
CA LEU A 619 12.53 -7.91 6.62
C LEU A 619 11.89 -8.06 5.26
N GLN A 620 12.44 -8.91 4.39
CA GLN A 620 11.85 -9.23 3.11
C GLN A 620 10.47 -9.87 3.30
N ASN A 621 10.28 -10.81 4.23
CA ASN A 621 8.96 -11.35 4.54
C ASN A 621 7.97 -10.29 5.06
N ILE A 622 8.47 -9.28 5.78
CA ILE A 622 7.66 -8.15 6.26
C ILE A 622 7.32 -7.19 5.12
N ALA A 623 8.27 -6.93 4.21
CA ALA A 623 8.14 -6.02 3.08
C ALA A 623 7.45 -6.64 1.86
N THR A 624 7.42 -7.97 1.76
CA THR A 624 6.78 -8.74 0.70
C THR A 624 5.85 -9.84 1.24
N PRO A 625 4.90 -9.53 2.13
CA PRO A 625 4.05 -10.54 2.73
C PRO A 625 3.10 -11.10 1.67
N GLY A 626 3.40 -12.30 1.18
CA GLY A 626 2.52 -13.13 0.34
C GLY A 626 1.69 -12.36 -0.68
N PHE A 627 2.27 -11.38 -1.39
CA PHE A 627 1.47 -10.38 -2.13
C PHE A 627 0.50 -11.02 -3.14
N ALA A 628 0.87 -12.17 -3.71
CA ALA A 628 0.02 -12.99 -4.56
C ALA A 628 -1.38 -13.24 -3.98
N ARG A 629 -1.52 -13.35 -2.64
CA ARG A 629 -2.82 -13.53 -1.97
C ARG A 629 -3.78 -12.36 -2.21
N TYR A 630 -3.28 -11.14 -2.32
CA TYR A 630 -4.12 -9.97 -2.60
C TYR A 630 -4.60 -9.94 -4.05
N PHE A 631 -3.93 -10.69 -4.94
CA PHE A 631 -4.29 -10.84 -6.35
C PHE A 631 -5.10 -12.11 -6.65
N GLY A 632 -5.47 -12.91 -5.64
CA GLY A 632 -6.17 -14.18 -5.85
C GLY A 632 -5.28 -15.29 -6.44
N LEU A 633 -3.96 -15.13 -6.35
CA LEU A 633 -2.98 -16.06 -6.93
C LEU A 633 -2.33 -16.95 -5.85
N GLU A 634 -2.93 -17.07 -4.67
CA GLU A 634 -2.36 -17.82 -3.53
C GLU A 634 -2.13 -19.30 -3.88
N ALA A 635 -3.07 -19.93 -4.59
CA ALA A 635 -2.99 -21.33 -5.00
C ALA A 635 -1.84 -21.65 -5.97
N ILE A 636 -1.34 -20.63 -6.69
CA ILE A 636 -0.29 -20.79 -7.72
C ILE A 636 1.02 -20.11 -7.34
N ALA A 637 1.01 -19.30 -6.28
CA ALA A 637 2.22 -18.79 -5.66
C ALA A 637 2.87 -19.87 -4.81
N ASN A 638 3.26 -20.98 -5.46
CA ASN A 638 3.94 -22.10 -4.86
C ASN A 638 5.43 -21.78 -4.68
N ALA A 639 5.74 -20.95 -3.70
CA ALA A 639 6.88 -21.09 -2.79
C ALA A 639 7.01 -19.80 -1.94
N PRO A 640 7.35 -19.91 -0.63
CA PRO A 640 7.95 -18.77 0.07
C PRO A 640 9.13 -18.32 -0.79
N LEU A 641 9.07 -17.12 -1.40
CA LEU A 641 10.03 -16.57 -2.37
C LEU A 641 11.27 -17.45 -2.45
N ASP A 642 11.29 -18.45 -3.34
CA ASP A 642 12.23 -19.57 -3.23
C ASP A 642 13.63 -19.02 -3.45
N HIS A 643 14.25 -18.56 -2.37
CA HIS A 643 15.50 -17.84 -2.43
C HIS A 643 16.52 -18.89 -2.76
N ASP A 644 17.23 -18.69 -3.86
CA ASP A 644 18.34 -19.53 -4.23
C ASP A 644 19.37 -19.54 -3.09
N ARG A 645 19.31 -20.56 -2.22
CA ARG A 645 20.26 -20.78 -1.12
C ARG A 645 21.46 -21.59 -1.59
N THR A 646 21.64 -21.81 -2.89
CA THR A 646 22.80 -22.52 -3.44
C THR A 646 24.10 -21.84 -3.01
N TRP A 647 24.12 -20.51 -2.89
CA TRP A 647 25.28 -19.78 -2.36
C TRP A 647 25.62 -20.17 -0.92
N ALA A 648 24.63 -20.37 -0.05
CA ALA A 648 24.84 -20.72 1.35
C ALA A 648 25.40 -22.15 1.47
N TYR A 649 24.82 -23.10 0.73
CA TYR A 649 25.35 -24.46 0.64
C TYR A 649 26.79 -24.48 0.10
N ALA A 650 27.05 -23.76 -1.00
CA ALA A 650 28.37 -23.66 -1.60
C ALA A 650 29.40 -23.06 -0.63
N THR A 651 29.01 -22.02 0.14
CA THR A 651 29.85 -21.37 1.14
C THR A 651 30.19 -22.31 2.30
N ILE A 652 29.21 -23.08 2.79
CA ILE A 652 29.44 -24.09 3.83
C ILE A 652 30.42 -25.16 3.33
N VAL A 653 30.20 -25.70 2.14
CA VAL A 653 31.10 -26.72 1.56
C VAL A 653 32.51 -26.16 1.39
N ALA A 654 32.65 -24.97 0.82
CA ALA A 654 33.95 -24.33 0.60
C ALA A 654 34.70 -24.08 1.92
N THR A 655 34.03 -23.52 2.92
CA THR A 655 34.63 -23.24 4.24
C THR A 655 35.03 -24.52 4.98
N LEU A 656 34.25 -25.59 4.86
CA LEU A 656 34.60 -26.91 5.40
C LEU A 656 35.79 -27.56 4.69
N LEU A 657 35.87 -27.46 3.36
CA LEU A 657 37.01 -27.96 2.59
C LEU A 657 38.31 -27.22 2.92
N ILE A 658 38.24 -25.88 3.01
CA ILE A 658 39.37 -25.05 3.44
C ILE A 658 39.81 -25.47 4.84
N HIS A 659 38.86 -25.61 5.77
CA HIS A 659 39.15 -26.06 7.14
C HIS A 659 39.83 -27.44 7.17
N ALA A 660 39.28 -28.43 6.46
CA ALA A 660 39.83 -29.78 6.39
C ALA A 660 41.27 -29.79 5.83
N ALA A 661 41.53 -29.02 4.78
CA ALA A 661 42.88 -28.85 4.24
C ALA A 661 43.84 -28.25 5.28
N GLY A 662 43.40 -27.23 6.03
CA GLY A 662 44.19 -26.65 7.13
C GLY A 662 44.52 -27.66 8.22
N VAL A 663 43.54 -28.45 8.66
CA VAL A 663 43.74 -29.52 9.67
C VAL A 663 44.75 -30.57 9.17
N LEU A 664 44.65 -30.99 7.90
CA LEU A 664 45.59 -31.96 7.32
C LEU A 664 47.01 -31.42 7.26
N VAL A 665 47.19 -30.15 6.88
CA VAL A 665 48.51 -29.50 6.85
C VAL A 665 49.10 -29.39 8.25
N GLU A 666 48.29 -29.06 9.25
CA GLU A 666 48.75 -28.98 10.64
C GLU A 666 49.12 -30.33 11.23
N ARG A 667 48.41 -31.41 10.89
CA ARG A 667 48.75 -32.76 11.35
C ARG A 667 50.04 -33.32 10.75
N ARG A 668 50.46 -32.80 9.60
CA ARG A 668 51.71 -33.21 8.92
C ARG A 668 52.94 -32.44 9.40
N ARG A 669 52.74 -31.31 10.10
CA ARG A 669 53.80 -30.51 10.73
C ARG A 669 53.97 -30.95 12.17
#